data_AF-A0A834YX98-F1
#
_entry.id   AF-A0A834YX98-F1
#
_cell.length_a   1.000
_cell.length_b   1.000
_cell.length_c   1.000
_cell.angle_alpha   90.00
_cell.angle_beta   90.00
_cell.angle_gamma   90.00
#
_symmetry.space_group_name_H-M   'P 1'
#
loop_
_entity.id
_entity.type
_entity.pdbx_description
1 polymer ?
#
loop_
_entity_poly.entity_id
_entity_poly.type
_entity_poly.pdbx_seq_one_letter_code
_entity_poly.pdbx_strand_id
1 'polypeptide(L)'
;MVKSSTIDAFFKRKASQSSKSNSSSPTTNLNTSSHDRPLKVYRIEHTEVDINSLVHDPGLRLSIWDYPIDQRDKIRRAYIKAGPYQHILPNYPPSGPEKHRHRFQSSWFKLFPSWLEYSPSKDASFCLSCYLFTKKPTERPGSSAFTIEGFRNWKKVNDGENCGFLSHVGKYPNSLHNVAEQACKDLMSQSQHIEKIIEKQTSEQVVKNRLRLKTSIDTIRWLTFQACAFRGHDERPESKNRGNFLEMIKILASYNERVSEVVLENAPGNAKYTSPMIQKEILHILSSNVRNAIREEISDAKFCIIVDEARDESKREQMALVLRFVDKDGFLRERFFDIVHVLDTVALTLKKRVCAILSRHSLSIQNIRGQGYDGASNMRGEWNGSQALFLKDCPFAYYIHCFAHRLQLALVAASKEVKNVYHFFTKLTTIVNIVGVSCKRHDELQVIQAEKIAHLLAIDEIESSRGLNQIGTLQRAGDTRWSSHFNSVCSLIKMFDATCSILRNIITDGSTYSQRGDADAAYDTMTSFEFIFILHLMQEIMGITDNLCQALQSQSQDILNALDLVSTTKVLIQELREDGWDPLLEKVTSFCNQYNVDIPDMNGRYAAGRGRFHHQHDHITIEHHYKFDIFTATIDSQLQELNRRFNEHTMELLVLSSALDPRDNYKSFRIDDICKLVDKFYPQDFTEQEKIHLRYELQHYERDIPQHPELRNMLTISKLCQGLVKTGKSVIYPLVDRLIRLVLTLPVSTATTERAFSAMKIVKTRLRNKMEDEFLADTLVVNIEKEIAEKFTTESIIEDFYSMKERRAQLQ
;
A
#
# COMPACT_ATOMS: atom_id res chain seq x y z
N MET A 1 7.42 18.92 51.90
CA MET A 1 6.43 17.82 51.97
C MET A 1 5.30 18.11 51.00
N VAL A 2 5.37 17.53 49.81
CA VAL A 2 4.40 17.69 48.72
C VAL A 2 3.62 16.38 48.64
N LYS A 3 2.30 16.42 48.86
CA LYS A 3 1.43 15.26 48.66
C LYS A 3 1.11 15.13 47.18
N SER A 4 1.43 13.97 46.62
CA SER A 4 1.20 13.59 45.23
C SER A 4 -0.28 13.51 44.90
N SER A 5 -0.71 14.24 43.88
CA SER A 5 -1.99 13.99 43.20
C SER A 5 -1.81 12.81 42.23
N THR A 6 -2.52 11.72 42.50
CA THR A 6 -2.55 10.49 41.69
C THR A 6 -3.17 10.72 40.30
N ILE A 7 -2.62 10.00 39.32
CA ILE A 7 -2.91 10.03 37.87
C ILE A 7 -4.39 9.78 37.50
N ASP A 8 -5.21 9.26 38.42
CA ASP A 8 -6.61 8.87 38.16
C ASP A 8 -7.57 10.05 37.92
N ALA A 9 -7.16 11.29 38.23
CA ALA A 9 -8.01 12.46 38.00
C ALA A 9 -8.12 12.86 36.51
N PHE A 10 -7.24 12.35 35.64
CA PHE A 10 -7.22 12.73 34.22
C PHE A 10 -8.18 11.93 33.31
N PHE A 11 -8.74 10.81 33.78
CA PHE A 11 -9.51 9.87 32.94
C PHE A 11 -11.02 9.79 33.21
N LYS A 12 -11.64 10.76 33.91
CA LYS A 12 -13.11 10.77 34.08
C LYS A 12 -13.82 11.75 33.14
N ARG A 13 -14.50 11.18 32.14
CA ARG A 13 -15.55 11.83 31.31
C ARG A 13 -16.65 12.40 32.22
N LYS A 14 -17.05 13.66 31.98
CA LYS A 14 -18.31 14.23 32.49
C LYS A 14 -19.48 13.49 31.84
N ALA A 15 -20.13 12.61 32.61
CA ALA A 15 -21.49 12.17 32.33
C ALA A 15 -22.44 13.05 33.15
N SER A 16 -23.36 13.73 32.46
CA SER A 16 -24.48 14.45 33.06
C SER A 16 -25.41 13.47 33.78
N GLN A 17 -25.59 13.68 35.07
CA GLN A 17 -26.57 12.97 35.91
C GLN A 17 -27.98 13.47 35.59
N SER A 18 -28.90 12.56 35.24
CA SER A 18 -30.32 12.69 35.57
C SER A 18 -30.69 11.57 36.53
N SER A 19 -31.30 11.95 37.65
CA SER A 19 -31.69 11.12 38.79
C SER A 19 -32.77 10.09 38.47
N LYS A 20 -32.71 8.97 39.23
CA LYS A 20 -33.58 7.78 39.19
C LYS A 20 -35.02 8.03 39.64
N SER A 21 -35.96 7.26 39.10
CA SER A 21 -37.02 6.58 39.88
C SER A 21 -37.69 5.43 39.10
N ASN A 22 -38.03 4.37 39.83
CA ASN A 22 -38.54 3.06 39.40
C ASN A 22 -40.03 3.05 38.97
N SER A 23 -40.37 1.94 38.30
CA SER A 23 -41.62 1.15 38.39
C SER A 23 -42.77 1.34 37.38
N SER A 24 -43.22 0.17 36.91
CA SER A 24 -44.52 -0.24 36.35
C SER A 24 -45.03 0.40 35.05
N SER A 25 -45.15 -0.47 34.03
CA SER A 25 -46.08 -0.35 32.90
C SER A 25 -47.54 -0.27 33.38
N PRO A 26 -48.37 0.54 32.71
CA PRO A 26 -49.47 -0.07 31.97
C PRO A 26 -49.73 0.57 30.59
N THR A 27 -50.29 -0.25 29.72
CA THR A 27 -50.79 -0.02 28.37
C THR A 27 -51.89 1.04 28.34
N THR A 28 -51.83 2.03 27.44
CA THR A 28 -53.04 2.62 26.82
C THR A 28 -52.70 3.41 25.54
N ASN A 29 -53.55 3.19 24.53
CA ASN A 29 -53.61 3.89 23.24
C ASN A 29 -53.83 5.40 23.40
N LEU A 30 -53.26 6.22 22.50
CA LEU A 30 -53.97 7.18 21.63
C LEU A 30 -52.98 8.11 20.89
N ASN A 31 -53.17 8.17 19.57
CA ASN A 31 -52.94 9.26 18.62
C ASN A 31 -52.27 10.56 19.12
N THR A 32 -51.26 11.06 18.41
CA THR A 32 -51.36 12.33 17.63
C THR A 32 -50.05 12.75 16.93
N SER A 33 -50.27 13.42 15.80
CA SER A 33 -49.44 14.44 15.13
C SER A 33 -48.07 14.06 14.57
N SER A 34 -48.10 13.78 13.27
CA SER A 34 -47.15 14.28 12.28
C SER A 34 -46.77 15.76 12.50
N HIS A 35 -45.47 16.05 12.58
CA HIS A 35 -44.92 17.38 12.30
C HIS A 35 -43.99 17.32 11.10
N ASP A 36 -44.56 17.75 9.98
CA ASP A 36 -44.01 18.67 8.98
C ASP A 36 -42.50 18.64 8.71
N ARG A 37 -42.15 17.94 7.62
CA ARG A 37 -41.03 18.34 6.75
C ARG A 37 -41.43 19.60 5.98
N PRO A 38 -40.53 20.59 5.81
CA PRO A 38 -40.83 21.75 4.99
C PRO A 38 -41.11 21.31 3.54
N LEU A 39 -42.22 21.85 3.03
CA LEU A 39 -42.81 21.60 1.73
C LEU A 39 -41.79 21.73 0.59
N LYS A 40 -41.92 20.78 -0.34
CA LYS A 40 -41.43 20.85 -1.72
C LYS A 40 -41.63 22.27 -2.27
N VAL A 41 -40.52 22.85 -2.73
CA VAL A 41 -40.51 23.99 -3.64
C VAL A 41 -41.52 23.70 -4.75
N TYR A 42 -42.56 24.51 -4.85
CA TYR A 42 -43.42 24.55 -6.03
C TYR A 42 -42.51 24.86 -7.22
N ARG A 43 -42.26 23.87 -8.08
CA ARG A 43 -41.82 24.15 -9.46
C ARG A 43 -42.94 24.98 -10.08
N ILE A 44 -42.69 26.27 -10.24
CA ILE A 44 -43.48 27.10 -11.12
C ILE A 44 -43.36 26.45 -12.49
N GLU A 45 -44.48 26.02 -13.06
CA GLU A 45 -44.53 25.63 -14.46
C GLU A 45 -44.09 26.84 -15.28
N HIS A 46 -42.86 26.81 -15.80
CA HIS A 46 -42.35 27.83 -16.69
C HIS A 46 -43.08 27.67 -18.02
N THR A 47 -44.05 28.54 -18.30
CA THR A 47 -44.48 28.80 -19.67
C THR A 47 -43.30 29.47 -20.38
N GLU A 48 -42.46 28.65 -21.02
CA GLU A 48 -41.42 29.16 -21.93
C GLU A 48 -42.11 29.88 -23.09
N VAL A 49 -41.83 31.17 -23.26
CA VAL A 49 -42.25 31.90 -24.46
C VAL A 49 -41.38 31.41 -25.62
N ASP A 50 -42.00 30.81 -26.64
CA ASP A 50 -41.31 30.45 -27.87
C ASP A 50 -40.86 31.72 -28.59
N ILE A 51 -39.54 31.92 -28.63
CA ILE A 51 -38.90 33.10 -29.22
C ILE A 51 -39.21 33.21 -30.72
N ASN A 52 -39.44 32.09 -31.40
CA ASN A 52 -39.77 32.08 -32.83
C ASN A 52 -41.21 32.51 -33.10
N SER A 53 -42.06 32.58 -32.07
CA SER A 53 -43.47 32.99 -32.17
C SER A 53 -43.72 34.46 -31.78
N LEU A 54 -42.65 35.24 -31.53
CA LEU A 54 -42.79 36.63 -31.11
C LEU A 54 -43.44 37.50 -32.20
N VAL A 55 -44.46 38.26 -31.80
CA VAL A 55 -45.15 39.20 -32.69
C VAL A 55 -44.27 40.42 -32.93
N HIS A 56 -43.85 40.61 -34.19
CA HIS A 56 -42.96 41.71 -34.56
C HIS A 56 -43.66 43.04 -34.86
N ASP A 57 -44.96 43.02 -35.20
CA ASP A 57 -45.70 44.27 -35.42
C ASP A 57 -45.77 45.09 -34.12
N PRO A 58 -45.22 46.31 -34.09
CA PRO A 58 -45.11 47.10 -32.86
C PRO A 58 -46.47 47.56 -32.32
N GLY A 59 -47.53 47.53 -33.13
CA GLY A 59 -48.88 47.82 -32.71
C GLY A 59 -49.59 46.63 -32.05
N LEU A 60 -49.10 45.40 -32.27
CA LEU A 60 -49.70 44.15 -31.78
C LEU A 60 -48.86 43.45 -30.70
N ARG A 61 -47.59 43.82 -30.53
CA ARG A 61 -46.71 43.23 -29.50
C ARG A 61 -47.18 43.55 -28.07
N LEU A 62 -46.99 42.57 -27.18
CA LEU A 62 -47.21 42.73 -25.73
C LEU A 62 -46.19 43.71 -25.13
N SER A 63 -46.50 44.32 -23.98
CA SER A 63 -45.49 45.11 -23.26
C SER A 63 -44.34 44.21 -22.81
N ILE A 64 -43.10 44.69 -22.84
CA ILE A 64 -41.97 43.91 -22.29
C ILE A 64 -42.20 43.54 -20.82
N TRP A 65 -42.94 44.38 -20.11
CA TRP A 65 -43.27 44.18 -18.70
C TRP A 65 -44.34 43.12 -18.47
N ASP A 66 -45.05 42.67 -19.51
CA ASP A 66 -46.06 41.60 -19.42
C ASP A 66 -45.43 40.21 -19.52
N TYR A 67 -44.16 40.10 -19.94
CA TYR A 67 -43.42 38.83 -19.95
C TYR A 67 -42.84 38.47 -18.56
N PRO A 68 -42.63 37.16 -18.28
CA PRO A 68 -41.97 36.68 -17.06
C PRO A 68 -40.60 37.31 -16.83
N ILE A 69 -40.29 37.69 -15.58
CA ILE A 69 -39.09 38.47 -15.22
C ILE A 69 -37.80 37.79 -15.68
N ASP A 70 -37.72 36.47 -15.53
CA ASP A 70 -36.62 35.59 -15.92
C ASP A 70 -36.40 35.50 -17.44
N GLN A 71 -37.43 35.79 -18.25
CA GLN A 71 -37.37 35.69 -19.72
C GLN A 71 -37.19 37.03 -20.43
N ARG A 72 -37.40 38.17 -19.74
CA ARG A 72 -37.38 39.51 -20.35
C ARG A 72 -36.09 39.82 -21.11
N ASP A 73 -34.93 39.48 -20.57
CA ASP A 73 -33.65 39.76 -21.24
C ASP A 73 -33.39 38.83 -22.43
N LYS A 74 -33.92 37.61 -22.40
CA LYS A 74 -33.89 36.68 -23.55
C LYS A 74 -34.76 37.22 -24.68
N ILE A 75 -35.96 37.72 -24.35
CA ILE A 75 -36.92 38.31 -25.29
C ILE A 75 -36.41 39.66 -25.85
N ARG A 76 -35.83 40.52 -25.00
CA ARG A 76 -35.17 41.76 -25.44
C ARG A 76 -34.09 41.48 -26.49
N ARG A 77 -33.25 40.47 -26.25
CA ARG A 77 -32.22 40.04 -27.21
C ARG A 77 -32.80 39.55 -28.53
N ALA A 78 -33.92 38.83 -28.50
CA ALA A 78 -34.60 38.38 -29.71
C ALA A 78 -35.10 39.57 -30.56
N TYR A 79 -35.75 40.56 -29.95
CA TYR A 79 -36.20 41.76 -30.65
C TYR A 79 -35.03 42.61 -31.16
N ILE A 80 -33.95 42.78 -30.38
CA ILE A 80 -32.75 43.49 -30.84
C ILE A 80 -32.13 42.78 -32.05
N LYS A 81 -32.09 41.45 -32.06
CA LYS A 81 -31.54 40.65 -33.17
C LYS A 81 -32.41 40.72 -34.42
N ALA A 82 -33.73 40.78 -34.27
CA ALA A 82 -34.67 40.94 -35.38
C ALA A 82 -34.63 42.35 -36.00
N GLY A 83 -34.22 43.36 -35.22
CA GLY A 83 -34.16 44.74 -35.65
C GLY A 83 -35.54 45.44 -35.66
N PRO A 84 -35.58 46.75 -35.95
CA PRO A 84 -36.81 47.52 -35.96
C PRO A 84 -37.75 47.05 -37.08
N TYR A 85 -39.05 47.00 -36.80
CA TYR A 85 -40.07 46.59 -37.77
C TYR A 85 -40.33 47.68 -38.83
N GLN A 86 -39.61 47.59 -39.95
CA GLN A 86 -39.60 48.59 -41.04
C GLN A 86 -40.25 48.06 -42.33
N HIS A 87 -41.56 47.79 -42.27
CA HIS A 87 -42.30 47.27 -43.42
C HIS A 87 -42.62 48.37 -44.46
N ILE A 88 -42.16 48.21 -45.70
CA ILE A 88 -42.39 49.15 -46.81
C ILE A 88 -43.70 48.79 -47.54
N LEU A 89 -44.70 49.66 -47.44
CA LEU A 89 -45.98 49.50 -48.14
C LEU A 89 -45.96 50.21 -49.50
N PRO A 90 -46.65 49.67 -50.52
CA PRO A 90 -46.84 50.37 -51.81
C PRO A 90 -47.50 51.75 -51.65
N ASN A 91 -48.42 51.86 -50.69
CA ASN A 91 -49.07 53.11 -50.28
C ASN A 91 -49.43 53.07 -48.80
N TYR A 92 -48.97 54.05 -48.02
CA TYR A 92 -49.38 54.24 -46.63
C TYR A 92 -50.75 54.93 -46.53
N PRO A 93 -51.58 54.62 -45.52
CA PRO A 93 -52.88 55.25 -45.33
C PRO A 93 -52.75 56.79 -45.18
N PRO A 94 -53.61 57.58 -45.84
CA PRO A 94 -53.66 59.01 -45.61
C PRO A 94 -54.47 59.35 -44.35
N SER A 95 -53.97 60.29 -43.55
CA SER A 95 -54.67 60.88 -42.40
C SER A 95 -54.81 62.40 -42.59
N GLY A 96 -55.95 62.99 -42.16
CA GLY A 96 -56.20 64.44 -42.20
C GLY A 96 -57.35 64.87 -43.13
N PRO A 97 -57.73 66.16 -43.12
CA PRO A 97 -58.83 66.70 -43.94
C PRO A 97 -58.52 66.59 -45.44
N GLU A 98 -59.55 66.44 -46.29
CA GLU A 98 -59.41 66.10 -47.72
C GLU A 98 -58.46 66.98 -48.53
N LYS A 99 -58.29 68.26 -48.13
CA LYS A 99 -57.38 69.22 -48.78
C LYS A 99 -55.90 69.08 -48.37
N HIS A 100 -55.59 68.41 -47.27
CA HIS A 100 -54.23 68.22 -46.74
C HIS A 100 -54.06 66.81 -46.13
N ARG A 101 -53.96 65.79 -46.99
CA ARG A 101 -53.71 64.42 -46.56
C ARG A 101 -52.22 64.22 -46.25
N HIS A 102 -51.90 63.91 -45.01
CA HIS A 102 -50.55 63.51 -44.60
C HIS A 102 -50.48 61.98 -44.45
N ARG A 103 -49.34 61.37 -44.75
CA ARG A 103 -49.15 59.92 -44.58
C ARG A 103 -47.72 59.63 -44.15
N PHE A 104 -47.50 58.46 -43.57
CA PHE A 104 -46.17 57.96 -43.31
C PHE A 104 -45.35 57.86 -44.61
N GLN A 105 -44.06 58.19 -44.55
CA GLN A 105 -43.14 58.10 -45.69
C GLN A 105 -42.07 57.04 -45.40
N SER A 106 -41.93 56.04 -46.27
CA SER A 106 -40.90 55.00 -46.14
C SER A 106 -39.48 55.57 -46.17
N SER A 107 -39.27 56.75 -46.75
CA SER A 107 -37.98 57.45 -46.70
C SER A 107 -37.52 57.77 -45.27
N TRP A 108 -38.43 57.85 -44.30
CA TRP A 108 -38.07 58.09 -42.90
C TRP A 108 -37.31 56.92 -42.26
N PHE A 109 -37.49 55.68 -42.74
CA PHE A 109 -36.67 54.55 -42.28
C PHE A 109 -35.19 54.75 -42.62
N LYS A 110 -34.89 55.39 -43.76
CA LYS A 110 -33.50 55.72 -44.12
C LYS A 110 -32.89 56.79 -43.22
N LEU A 111 -33.71 57.70 -42.70
CA LEU A 111 -33.28 58.75 -41.78
C LEU A 111 -33.10 58.24 -40.35
N PHE A 112 -33.91 57.25 -39.94
CA PHE A 112 -33.91 56.67 -38.60
C PHE A 112 -33.82 55.13 -38.63
N PRO A 113 -32.74 54.56 -39.18
CA PRO A 113 -32.65 53.12 -39.44
C PRO A 113 -32.54 52.28 -38.17
N SER A 114 -32.02 52.84 -37.08
CA SER A 114 -31.70 52.08 -35.86
C SER A 114 -32.90 51.80 -34.95
N TRP A 115 -33.97 52.60 -35.03
CA TRP A 115 -35.03 52.55 -34.02
C TRP A 115 -36.46 52.70 -34.54
N LEU A 116 -36.67 53.37 -35.68
CA LEU A 116 -38.01 53.72 -36.16
C LEU A 116 -38.74 52.48 -36.66
N GLU A 117 -39.93 52.25 -36.12
CA GLU A 117 -40.83 51.16 -36.51
C GLU A 117 -42.16 51.72 -36.97
N TYR A 118 -42.88 50.99 -37.83
CA TYR A 118 -44.22 51.35 -38.28
C TYR A 118 -45.16 50.14 -38.19
N SER A 119 -46.33 50.31 -37.58
CA SER A 119 -47.39 49.29 -37.53
C SER A 119 -48.42 49.51 -38.64
N PRO A 120 -48.54 48.61 -39.63
CA PRO A 120 -49.67 48.61 -40.55
C PRO A 120 -51.01 48.45 -39.84
N SER A 121 -51.07 47.67 -38.76
CA SER A 121 -52.31 47.43 -38.00
C SER A 121 -52.82 48.66 -37.26
N LYS A 122 -51.93 49.54 -36.79
CA LYS A 122 -52.32 50.77 -36.07
C LYS A 122 -52.17 52.05 -36.89
N ASP A 123 -51.57 52.02 -38.08
CA ASP A 123 -51.19 53.23 -38.84
C ASP A 123 -50.44 54.24 -37.95
N ALA A 124 -49.38 53.76 -37.30
CA ALA A 124 -48.64 54.53 -36.30
C ALA A 124 -47.16 54.12 -36.23
N SER A 125 -46.31 55.07 -35.83
CA SER A 125 -44.87 54.86 -35.66
C SER A 125 -44.48 54.62 -34.21
N PHE A 126 -43.48 53.77 -34.00
CA PHE A 126 -42.98 53.33 -32.70
C PHE A 126 -41.44 53.38 -32.68
N CYS A 127 -40.87 53.21 -31.49
CA CYS A 127 -39.43 53.10 -31.29
C CYS A 127 -39.06 51.78 -30.62
N LEU A 128 -38.23 50.98 -31.28
CA LEU A 128 -37.79 49.67 -30.77
C LEU A 128 -37.04 49.83 -29.43
N SER A 129 -35.99 50.65 -29.39
CA SER A 129 -35.17 50.83 -28.19
C SER A 129 -36.00 51.30 -26.99
N CYS A 130 -36.88 52.28 -27.19
CA CYS A 130 -37.77 52.77 -26.15
C CYS A 130 -38.74 51.70 -25.68
N TYR A 131 -39.36 50.93 -26.59
CA TYR A 131 -40.24 49.82 -26.20
C TYR A 131 -39.54 48.80 -25.28
N LEU A 132 -38.27 48.52 -25.54
CA LEU A 132 -37.53 47.50 -24.79
C LEU A 132 -37.12 47.92 -23.37
N PHE A 133 -36.83 49.21 -23.16
CA PHE A 133 -36.14 49.68 -21.94
C PHE A 133 -36.81 50.85 -21.20
N THR A 134 -37.81 51.52 -21.77
CA THR A 134 -38.52 52.57 -21.00
C THR A 134 -39.39 51.96 -19.91
N LYS A 135 -39.38 52.62 -18.73
CA LYS A 135 -40.19 52.25 -17.57
C LYS A 135 -41.69 52.41 -17.89
N LYS A 136 -42.57 51.76 -17.10
CA LYS A 136 -44.02 51.97 -17.16
C LYS A 136 -44.33 53.47 -17.27
N PRO A 137 -45.25 53.90 -18.17
CA PRO A 137 -45.47 55.31 -18.45
C PRO A 137 -45.74 56.09 -17.17
N THR A 138 -44.94 57.12 -16.91
CA THR A 138 -45.31 58.18 -15.96
C THR A 138 -46.41 59.03 -16.57
N GLU A 139 -47.34 59.56 -15.77
CA GLU A 139 -48.53 60.35 -16.15
C GLU A 139 -48.24 61.70 -16.86
N ARG A 140 -47.13 61.83 -17.60
CA ARG A 140 -46.85 62.97 -18.47
C ARG A 140 -47.44 62.71 -19.86
N PRO A 141 -48.35 63.56 -20.37
CA PRO A 141 -48.92 63.41 -21.70
C PRO A 141 -47.82 63.46 -22.77
N GLY A 142 -47.78 62.45 -23.65
CA GLY A 142 -46.81 62.31 -24.74
C GLY A 142 -45.63 61.36 -24.48
N SER A 143 -45.43 60.86 -23.24
CA SER A 143 -44.33 59.93 -22.93
C SER A 143 -44.52 58.51 -23.48
N SER A 144 -45.76 58.13 -23.80
CA SER A 144 -46.18 56.85 -24.39
C SER A 144 -46.28 56.87 -25.93
N ALA A 145 -46.05 58.03 -26.56
CA ALA A 145 -46.36 58.25 -27.97
C ALA A 145 -45.59 57.31 -28.92
N PHE A 146 -44.33 56.97 -28.60
CA PHE A 146 -43.51 56.07 -29.41
C PHE A 146 -43.42 54.63 -28.87
N THR A 147 -44.19 54.30 -27.83
CA THR A 147 -44.10 52.98 -27.16
C THR A 147 -45.45 52.25 -27.11
N ILE A 148 -46.50 52.86 -26.59
CA ILE A 148 -47.81 52.20 -26.38
C ILE A 148 -48.87 52.72 -27.37
N GLU A 149 -49.02 54.04 -27.48
CA GLU A 149 -50.09 54.67 -28.27
C GLU A 149 -49.77 54.70 -29.77
N GLY A 150 -48.50 54.90 -30.10
CA GLY A 150 -48.02 55.05 -31.47
C GLY A 150 -48.17 56.50 -31.97
N PHE A 151 -47.13 57.03 -32.60
CA PHE A 151 -47.10 58.40 -33.09
C PHE A 151 -47.70 58.46 -34.50
N ARG A 152 -48.73 59.30 -34.68
CA ARG A 152 -49.49 59.46 -35.94
C ARG A 152 -49.55 60.89 -36.49
N ASN A 153 -48.91 61.85 -35.82
CA ASN A 153 -48.96 63.25 -36.23
C ASN A 153 -47.94 63.54 -37.34
N TRP A 154 -48.22 63.04 -38.54
CA TRP A 154 -47.34 63.12 -39.71
C TRP A 154 -46.98 64.56 -40.11
N LYS A 155 -47.86 65.54 -39.84
CA LYS A 155 -47.60 66.96 -40.08
C LYS A 155 -46.35 67.44 -39.32
N LYS A 156 -46.14 66.94 -38.11
CA LYS A 156 -45.00 67.31 -37.26
C LYS A 156 -43.69 66.62 -37.64
N VAL A 157 -43.65 65.71 -38.62
CA VAL A 157 -42.40 65.02 -38.98
C VAL A 157 -41.50 65.89 -39.87
N ASN A 158 -42.07 66.79 -40.68
CA ASN A 158 -41.32 67.68 -41.56
C ASN A 158 -41.21 69.12 -41.02
N ASP A 159 -41.43 69.33 -39.72
CA ASP A 159 -41.46 70.64 -39.06
C ASP A 159 -40.06 71.11 -38.57
N GLY A 160 -39.02 70.91 -39.39
CA GLY A 160 -37.65 71.34 -39.10
C GLY A 160 -37.13 70.87 -37.72
N GLU A 161 -36.67 71.79 -36.88
CA GLU A 161 -36.20 71.51 -35.52
C GLU A 161 -37.31 71.02 -34.56
N ASN A 162 -38.58 71.28 -34.87
CA ASN A 162 -39.74 70.79 -34.12
C ASN A 162 -40.23 69.42 -34.63
N CYS A 163 -39.42 68.74 -35.45
CA CYS A 163 -39.72 67.41 -35.95
C CYS A 163 -40.05 66.44 -34.80
N GLY A 164 -41.21 65.79 -34.87
CA GLY A 164 -41.66 64.81 -33.89
C GLY A 164 -40.63 63.70 -33.61
N PHE A 165 -39.93 63.22 -34.64
CA PHE A 165 -38.89 62.20 -34.51
C PHE A 165 -37.59 62.75 -33.89
N LEU A 166 -37.14 63.94 -34.30
CA LEU A 166 -35.96 64.56 -33.68
C LEU A 166 -36.22 64.95 -32.22
N SER A 167 -37.43 65.40 -31.90
CA SER A 167 -37.86 65.69 -30.54
C SER A 167 -37.90 64.43 -29.66
N HIS A 168 -38.22 63.27 -30.24
CA HIS A 168 -38.20 61.98 -29.56
C HIS A 168 -36.78 61.53 -29.21
N VAL A 169 -35.86 61.61 -30.18
CA VAL A 169 -34.43 61.33 -29.97
C VAL A 169 -33.87 62.26 -28.90
N GLY A 170 -34.31 63.52 -28.88
CA GLY A 170 -33.92 64.53 -27.91
C GLY A 170 -32.54 65.10 -28.19
N LYS A 171 -32.30 66.35 -27.75
CA LYS A 171 -31.04 67.08 -28.03
C LYS A 171 -29.86 66.68 -27.11
N TYR A 172 -30.11 65.92 -26.04
CA TYR A 172 -29.11 65.60 -25.01
C TYR A 172 -28.80 64.09 -24.94
N PRO A 173 -27.56 63.69 -24.60
CA PRO A 173 -27.18 62.27 -24.45
C PRO A 173 -28.00 61.48 -23.43
N ASN A 174 -28.60 62.17 -22.44
CA ASN A 174 -29.43 61.55 -21.40
C ASN A 174 -30.94 61.60 -21.71
N SER A 175 -31.32 61.81 -22.97
CA SER A 175 -32.72 61.66 -23.36
C SER A 175 -33.20 60.21 -23.12
N LEU A 176 -34.50 60.02 -22.95
CA LEU A 176 -35.08 58.69 -22.74
C LEU A 176 -34.72 57.73 -23.88
N HIS A 177 -34.67 58.24 -25.12
CA HIS A 177 -34.27 57.47 -26.29
C HIS A 177 -32.80 57.05 -26.22
N ASN A 178 -31.88 57.99 -26.01
CA ASN A 178 -30.44 57.71 -26.00
C ASN A 178 -30.05 56.78 -24.84
N VAL A 179 -30.69 56.91 -23.68
CA VAL A 179 -30.53 55.97 -22.54
C VAL A 179 -31.01 54.57 -22.92
N ALA A 180 -32.16 54.46 -23.60
CA ALA A 180 -32.68 53.18 -24.05
C ALA A 180 -31.81 52.55 -25.16
N GLU A 181 -31.25 53.36 -26.06
CA GLU A 181 -30.31 52.90 -27.10
C GLU A 181 -28.99 52.43 -26.49
N GLN A 182 -28.47 53.12 -25.48
CA GLN A 182 -27.28 52.67 -24.74
C GLN A 182 -27.55 51.36 -24.01
N ALA A 183 -28.71 51.21 -23.36
CA ALA A 183 -29.10 49.95 -22.71
C ALA A 183 -29.21 48.78 -23.71
N CYS A 184 -29.62 49.03 -24.96
CA CYS A 184 -29.60 48.01 -26.02
C CYS A 184 -28.17 47.55 -26.33
N LYS A 185 -27.22 48.49 -26.41
CA LYS A 185 -25.79 48.21 -26.67
C LYS A 185 -25.16 47.43 -25.51
N ASP A 186 -25.44 47.85 -24.28
CA ASP A 186 -24.91 47.22 -23.07
C ASP A 186 -25.40 45.77 -22.92
N LEU A 187 -26.69 45.49 -23.18
CA LEU A 187 -27.25 44.13 -23.11
C LEU A 187 -26.61 43.15 -24.12
N MET A 188 -26.04 43.65 -25.21
CA MET A 188 -25.36 42.85 -26.23
C MET A 188 -23.86 42.65 -25.94
N SER A 189 -23.27 43.39 -24.98
CA SER A 189 -21.85 43.30 -24.61
C SER A 189 -21.59 42.16 -23.62
N GLN A 190 -21.43 40.94 -24.16
CA GLN A 190 -21.35 39.71 -23.36
C GLN A 190 -20.11 39.54 -22.48
N SER A 191 -19.07 40.38 -22.60
CA SER A 191 -17.79 40.23 -21.88
C SER A 191 -17.78 40.86 -20.48
N GLN A 192 -18.81 41.65 -20.12
CA GLN A 192 -18.89 42.39 -18.85
C GLN A 192 -19.92 41.81 -17.86
N HIS A 193 -20.53 40.66 -18.17
CA HIS A 193 -21.48 40.02 -17.26
C HIS A 193 -20.77 39.47 -16.01
N ILE A 194 -21.34 39.77 -14.84
CA ILE A 194 -20.85 39.34 -13.52
C ILE A 194 -20.64 37.82 -13.45
N GLU A 195 -21.51 37.03 -14.08
CA GLU A 195 -21.40 35.57 -14.13
C GLU A 195 -20.07 35.10 -14.74
N LYS A 196 -19.66 35.66 -15.89
CA LYS A 196 -18.40 35.28 -16.55
C LYS A 196 -17.15 35.70 -15.77
N ILE A 197 -17.23 36.79 -14.99
CA ILE A 197 -16.12 37.26 -14.14
C ILE A 197 -15.98 36.36 -12.92
N ILE A 198 -17.10 35.97 -12.30
CA ILE A 198 -17.14 35.03 -11.17
C ILE A 198 -16.63 33.64 -11.62
N GLU A 199 -17.07 33.15 -12.78
CA GLU A 199 -16.59 31.88 -13.34
C GLU A 199 -15.07 31.88 -13.59
N LYS A 200 -14.52 32.97 -14.12
CA LYS A 200 -13.07 33.10 -14.37
C LYS A 200 -12.24 33.19 -13.09
N GLN A 201 -12.69 33.93 -12.07
CA GLN A 201 -12.01 33.94 -10.76
C GLN A 201 -12.06 32.57 -10.08
N THR A 202 -13.15 31.82 -10.28
CA THR A 202 -13.33 30.48 -9.72
C THR A 202 -12.35 29.48 -10.36
N SER A 203 -12.12 29.55 -11.67
CA SER A 203 -11.19 28.62 -12.35
C SER A 203 -9.72 28.84 -11.97
N GLU A 204 -9.26 30.08 -11.83
CA GLU A 204 -7.91 30.39 -11.35
C GLU A 204 -7.70 29.90 -9.90
N GLN A 205 -8.71 30.04 -9.04
CA GLN A 205 -8.66 29.55 -7.67
C GLN A 205 -8.59 28.02 -7.62
N VAL A 206 -9.32 27.32 -8.50
CA VAL A 206 -9.25 25.86 -8.64
C VAL A 206 -7.84 25.41 -8.99
N VAL A 207 -7.20 26.05 -9.99
CA VAL A 207 -5.82 25.71 -10.38
C VAL A 207 -4.84 25.90 -9.21
N LYS A 208 -4.97 27.00 -8.45
CA LYS A 208 -4.14 27.24 -7.26
C LYS A 208 -4.37 26.21 -6.17
N ASN A 209 -5.63 25.85 -5.89
CA ASN A 209 -5.97 24.81 -4.91
C ASN A 209 -5.41 23.44 -5.29
N ARG A 210 -5.53 23.05 -6.58
CA ARG A 210 -4.96 21.81 -7.10
C ARG A 210 -3.44 21.78 -6.97
N LEU A 211 -2.75 22.88 -7.29
CA LEU A 211 -1.29 22.95 -7.16
C LEU A 211 -0.82 22.79 -5.71
N ARG A 212 -1.53 23.40 -4.74
CA ARG A 212 -1.26 23.22 -3.30
C ARG A 212 -1.38 21.77 -2.88
N LEU A 213 -2.52 21.14 -3.22
CA LEU A 213 -2.81 19.76 -2.86
C LEU A 213 -1.83 18.79 -3.53
N LYS A 214 -1.52 19.01 -4.81
CA LYS A 214 -0.50 18.26 -5.56
C LYS A 214 0.85 18.27 -4.85
N THR A 215 1.30 19.44 -4.41
CA THR A 215 2.56 19.60 -3.66
C THR A 215 2.53 18.79 -2.36
N SER A 216 1.42 18.81 -1.61
CA SER A 216 1.24 18.00 -0.41
C SER A 216 1.25 16.49 -0.71
N ILE A 217 0.56 16.05 -1.77
CA ILE A 217 0.50 14.63 -2.17
C ILE A 217 1.88 14.12 -2.56
N ASP A 218 2.60 14.86 -3.40
CA ASP A 218 3.93 14.46 -3.88
C ASP A 218 4.93 14.39 -2.71
N THR A 219 4.84 15.34 -1.76
CA THR A 219 5.64 15.33 -0.53
C THR A 219 5.35 14.10 0.35
N ILE A 220 4.07 13.78 0.56
CA ILE A 220 3.65 12.60 1.35
C ILE A 220 4.12 11.32 0.68
N ARG A 221 3.93 11.21 -0.64
CA ARG A 221 4.38 10.06 -1.42
C ARG A 221 5.88 9.84 -1.25
N TRP A 222 6.67 10.90 -1.42
CA TRP A 222 8.13 10.82 -1.26
C TRP A 222 8.53 10.38 0.15
N LEU A 223 7.96 11.00 1.19
CA LEU A 223 8.28 10.66 2.59
C LEU A 223 7.92 9.22 2.91
N THR A 224 6.75 8.74 2.47
CA THR A 224 6.34 7.36 2.67
C THR A 224 7.25 6.39 1.94
N PHE A 225 7.63 6.69 0.70
CA PHE A 225 8.53 5.84 -0.08
C PHE A 225 9.91 5.75 0.57
N GLN A 226 10.42 6.83 1.13
CA GLN A 226 11.70 6.82 1.85
C GLN A 226 11.59 6.36 3.30
N ALA A 227 10.40 5.92 3.74
CA ALA A 227 10.11 5.58 5.13
C ALA A 227 10.49 6.70 6.12
N CYS A 228 10.46 7.97 5.69
CA CYS A 228 10.83 9.11 6.52
C CYS A 228 9.70 9.51 7.48
N ALA A 229 10.07 10.14 8.60
CA ALA A 229 9.09 10.78 9.49
C ALA A 229 8.45 11.96 8.77
N PHE A 230 7.15 12.20 8.97
CA PHE A 230 6.49 13.37 8.38
C PHE A 230 6.70 14.61 9.24
N ARG A 231 6.60 14.43 10.57
CA ARG A 231 6.43 15.50 11.54
C ARG A 231 7.69 15.79 12.31
N GLY A 232 7.83 17.06 12.68
CA GLY A 232 8.86 17.54 13.60
C GLY A 232 8.40 17.46 15.05
N HIS A 233 9.32 17.68 16.00
CA HIS A 233 8.95 17.86 17.40
C HIS A 233 8.24 19.21 17.63
N ASP A 234 8.67 20.25 16.89
CA ASP A 234 8.09 21.58 16.90
C ASP A 234 7.91 22.09 15.47
N GLU A 235 6.66 22.24 15.02
CA GLU A 235 6.30 22.68 13.67
C GLU A 235 6.00 24.20 13.59
N ARG A 236 6.21 24.93 14.69
CA ARG A 236 6.01 26.38 14.75
C ARG A 236 6.95 27.12 13.79
N PRO A 237 6.55 28.30 13.27
CA PRO A 237 7.37 29.06 12.33
C PRO A 237 8.76 29.42 12.85
N GLU A 238 8.91 29.57 14.18
CA GLU A 238 10.17 29.93 14.83
C GLU A 238 11.13 28.74 14.99
N SER A 239 10.64 27.52 14.77
CA SER A 239 11.46 26.30 14.86
C SER A 239 12.47 26.24 13.71
N LYS A 240 13.71 25.88 14.04
CA LYS A 240 14.77 25.63 13.03
C LYS A 240 14.53 24.36 12.20
N ASN A 241 13.67 23.46 12.68
CA ASN A 241 13.30 22.24 11.98
C ASN A 241 11.83 21.95 12.23
N ARG A 242 10.98 22.27 11.25
CA ARG A 242 9.52 22.11 11.33
C ARG A 242 9.04 20.71 10.96
N GLY A 243 9.96 19.75 10.80
CA GLY A 243 9.66 18.40 10.33
C GLY A 243 9.76 18.25 8.82
N ASN A 244 10.03 17.02 8.38
CA ASN A 244 10.38 16.75 6.99
C ASN A 244 9.28 17.12 5.99
N PHE A 245 8.00 17.02 6.35
CA PHE A 245 6.90 17.40 5.46
C PHE A 245 6.89 18.89 5.16
N LEU A 246 6.98 19.75 6.17
CA LEU A 246 6.99 21.20 5.98
C LEU A 246 8.28 21.67 5.32
N GLU A 247 9.44 21.11 5.72
CA GLU A 247 10.72 21.45 5.11
C GLU A 247 10.80 21.00 3.65
N MET A 248 10.20 19.85 3.29
CA MET A 248 10.15 19.41 1.89
C MET A 248 9.25 20.32 1.04
N ILE A 249 8.10 20.76 1.54
CA ILE A 249 7.27 21.75 0.84
C ILE A 249 8.04 23.06 0.65
N LYS A 250 8.80 23.50 1.66
CA LYS A 250 9.64 24.71 1.58
C LYS A 250 10.73 24.56 0.52
N ILE A 251 11.35 23.38 0.41
CA ILE A 251 12.30 23.08 -0.66
C ILE A 251 11.61 23.16 -2.02
N LEU A 252 10.46 22.50 -2.21
CA LEU A 252 9.72 22.53 -3.48
C LEU A 252 9.31 23.95 -3.89
N ALA A 253 8.89 24.77 -2.91
CA ALA A 253 8.60 26.19 -3.13
C ALA A 253 9.84 26.98 -3.58
N SER A 254 11.03 26.69 -3.04
CA SER A 254 12.26 27.39 -3.41
C SER A 254 12.70 27.16 -4.87
N TYR A 255 12.32 26.01 -5.45
CA TYR A 255 12.63 25.69 -6.85
C TYR A 255 11.51 26.08 -7.83
N ASN A 256 10.31 26.43 -7.36
CA ASN A 256 9.17 26.70 -8.22
C ASN A 256 8.35 27.89 -7.70
N GLU A 257 8.46 29.01 -8.41
CA GLU A 257 7.77 30.27 -8.05
C GLU A 257 6.24 30.11 -7.97
N ARG A 258 5.64 29.35 -8.89
CA ARG A 258 4.19 29.09 -8.88
C ARG A 258 3.75 28.30 -7.65
N VAL A 259 4.60 27.39 -7.15
CA VAL A 259 4.35 26.65 -5.91
C VAL A 259 4.54 27.58 -4.71
N SER A 260 5.63 28.36 -4.70
CA SER A 260 5.92 29.34 -3.66
C SER A 260 4.76 30.30 -3.41
N GLU A 261 4.15 30.84 -4.47
CA GLU A 261 2.99 31.75 -4.41
C GLU A 261 1.74 31.15 -3.76
N VAL A 262 1.63 29.81 -3.68
CA VAL A 262 0.39 29.16 -3.26
C VAL A 262 0.51 28.34 -1.99
N VAL A 263 1.70 27.92 -1.54
CA VAL A 263 1.86 27.03 -0.37
C VAL A 263 2.20 27.76 0.94
N LEU A 264 2.19 27.02 2.06
CA LEU A 264 2.61 27.48 3.39
C LEU A 264 1.92 28.77 3.87
N GLU A 265 2.67 29.85 4.08
CA GLU A 265 2.18 31.15 4.55
C GLU A 265 1.35 31.87 3.47
N ASN A 266 1.56 31.56 2.18
CA ASN A 266 0.83 32.14 1.05
C ASN A 266 -0.50 31.42 0.75
N ALA A 267 -0.76 30.29 1.41
CA ALA A 267 -2.01 29.56 1.28
C ALA A 267 -3.12 30.15 2.19
N PRO A 268 -4.37 30.27 1.71
CA PRO A 268 -5.48 30.67 2.56
C PRO A 268 -5.73 29.61 3.63
N GLY A 269 -6.15 30.03 4.83
CA GLY A 269 -6.20 29.17 6.02
C GLY A 269 -7.00 27.87 5.84
N ASN A 270 -8.06 27.90 5.04
CA ASN A 270 -8.92 26.75 4.72
C ASN A 270 -8.37 25.81 3.63
N ALA A 271 -7.28 26.16 2.93
CA ALA A 271 -6.71 25.36 1.84
C ALA A 271 -5.18 25.22 1.93
N LYS A 272 -4.63 25.19 3.16
CA LYS A 272 -3.19 24.96 3.36
C LYS A 272 -2.76 23.53 3.05
N TYR A 273 -3.65 22.55 3.28
CA TYR A 273 -3.39 21.11 3.10
C TYR A 273 -2.12 20.58 3.79
N THR A 274 -1.66 21.26 4.84
CA THR A 274 -0.46 20.88 5.60
C THR A 274 -0.76 20.20 6.92
N SER A 275 -2.03 20.14 7.34
CA SER A 275 -2.39 19.67 8.67
C SER A 275 -2.15 18.17 8.86
N PRO A 276 -1.88 17.73 10.10
CA PRO A 276 -1.77 16.32 10.47
C PRO A 276 -2.90 15.42 9.97
N MET A 277 -4.14 15.94 9.93
CA MET A 277 -5.31 15.19 9.47
C MET A 277 -5.33 15.05 7.95
N ILE A 278 -4.99 16.12 7.21
CA ILE A 278 -4.90 16.05 5.75
C ILE A 278 -3.78 15.10 5.31
N GLN A 279 -2.64 15.11 6.01
CA GLN A 279 -1.55 14.16 5.75
C GLN A 279 -2.02 12.71 5.87
N LYS A 280 -2.78 12.39 6.93
CA LYS A 280 -3.37 11.06 7.13
C LYS A 280 -4.40 10.71 6.05
N GLU A 281 -5.28 11.65 5.70
CA GLU A 281 -6.30 11.42 4.66
C GLU A 281 -5.65 11.10 3.30
N ILE A 282 -4.64 11.87 2.88
CA ILE A 282 -3.93 11.62 1.62
C ILE A 282 -3.24 10.25 1.65
N LEU A 283 -2.56 9.92 2.75
CA LEU A 283 -1.90 8.63 2.90
C LEU A 283 -2.92 7.47 2.89
N HIS A 284 -4.07 7.67 3.53
CA HIS A 284 -5.15 6.68 3.55
C HIS A 284 -5.70 6.41 2.15
N ILE A 285 -5.91 7.45 1.33
CA ILE A 285 -6.31 7.30 -0.07
C ILE A 285 -5.27 6.49 -0.84
N LEU A 286 -3.99 6.86 -0.75
CA LEU A 286 -2.89 6.13 -1.39
C LEU A 286 -2.90 4.64 -1.01
N SER A 287 -2.97 4.34 0.29
CA SER A 287 -2.99 2.95 0.77
C SER A 287 -4.26 2.19 0.36
N SER A 288 -5.42 2.85 0.33
CA SER A 288 -6.68 2.25 -0.10
C SER A 288 -6.65 1.92 -1.59
N ASN A 289 -6.10 2.82 -2.41
CA ASN A 289 -5.93 2.61 -3.84
C ASN A 289 -4.99 1.42 -4.10
N VAL A 290 -3.89 1.30 -3.36
CA VAL A 290 -2.99 0.13 -3.42
C VAL A 290 -3.72 -1.16 -3.04
N ARG A 291 -4.45 -1.20 -1.92
CA ARG A 291 -5.22 -2.39 -1.51
C ARG A 291 -6.29 -2.76 -2.54
N ASN A 292 -6.95 -1.78 -3.16
CA ASN A 292 -7.92 -1.99 -4.23
C ASN A 292 -7.27 -2.57 -5.49
N ALA A 293 -6.10 -2.05 -5.91
CA ALA A 293 -5.34 -2.64 -7.02
C ALA A 293 -4.91 -4.08 -6.72
N ILE A 294 -4.48 -4.40 -5.50
CA ILE A 294 -4.18 -5.79 -5.11
C ILE A 294 -5.45 -6.66 -5.19
N ARG A 295 -6.60 -6.15 -4.72
CA ARG A 295 -7.89 -6.84 -4.81
C ARG A 295 -8.30 -7.10 -6.25
N GLU A 296 -8.05 -6.17 -7.17
CA GLU A 296 -8.28 -6.31 -8.60
C GLU A 296 -7.30 -7.31 -9.25
N GLU A 297 -6.02 -7.28 -8.85
CA GLU A 297 -5.01 -8.28 -9.29
C GLU A 297 -5.44 -9.70 -8.90
N ILE A 298 -6.04 -9.88 -7.71
CA ILE A 298 -6.59 -11.18 -7.26
C ILE A 298 -7.87 -11.55 -8.02
N SER A 299 -8.78 -10.59 -8.23
CA SER A 299 -10.11 -10.82 -8.82
C SER A 299 -10.85 -12.00 -8.14
N ASP A 300 -11.15 -13.07 -8.88
CA ASP A 300 -11.81 -14.27 -8.36
C ASP A 300 -10.84 -15.45 -8.17
N ALA A 301 -9.54 -15.20 -8.32
CA ALA A 301 -8.52 -16.21 -8.14
C ALA A 301 -8.53 -16.76 -6.71
N LYS A 302 -8.13 -18.03 -6.60
CA LYS A 302 -7.84 -18.64 -5.31
C LYS A 302 -6.51 -18.11 -4.80
N PHE A 303 -6.38 -17.98 -3.48
CA PHE A 303 -5.21 -17.40 -2.85
C PHE A 303 -4.83 -18.12 -1.56
N CYS A 304 -3.62 -17.88 -1.11
CA CYS A 304 -3.13 -18.27 0.20
C CYS A 304 -2.96 -17.04 1.09
N ILE A 305 -3.24 -17.22 2.38
CA ILE A 305 -2.88 -16.25 3.42
C ILE A 305 -1.57 -16.67 4.08
N ILE A 306 -0.66 -15.71 4.23
CA ILE A 306 0.57 -15.86 5.01
C ILE A 306 0.47 -14.86 6.16
N VAL A 307 0.48 -15.37 7.39
CA VAL A 307 0.30 -14.57 8.61
C VAL A 307 1.40 -14.88 9.59
N ASP A 308 1.90 -13.83 10.21
CA ASP A 308 2.98 -13.91 11.19
C ASP A 308 2.81 -12.78 12.20
N GLU A 309 3.38 -12.96 13.39
CA GLU A 309 3.33 -12.01 14.48
C GLU A 309 4.72 -11.55 14.91
N ALA A 310 4.87 -10.24 15.12
CA ALA A 310 6.08 -9.69 15.70
C ALA A 310 5.78 -8.50 16.62
N ARG A 311 6.69 -8.28 17.56
CA ARG A 311 6.66 -7.10 18.42
C ARG A 311 7.25 -5.88 17.73
N ASP A 312 6.55 -4.76 17.85
CA ASP A 312 7.08 -3.46 17.44
C ASP A 312 7.98 -2.80 18.52
N GLU A 313 8.58 -1.65 18.19
CA GLU A 313 9.40 -0.84 19.12
C GLU A 313 8.64 -0.39 20.39
N SER A 314 7.31 -0.36 20.34
CA SER A 314 6.45 -0.04 21.49
C SER A 314 6.08 -1.29 22.30
N LYS A 315 6.69 -2.45 21.99
CA LYS A 315 6.40 -3.77 22.59
C LYS A 315 4.96 -4.23 22.39
N ARG A 316 4.28 -3.74 21.34
CA ARG A 316 2.94 -4.19 20.96
C ARG A 316 3.06 -5.32 19.95
N GLU A 317 2.24 -6.34 20.11
CA GLU A 317 2.12 -7.41 19.10
C GLU A 317 1.43 -6.86 17.85
N GLN A 318 2.04 -7.12 16.70
CA GLN A 318 1.55 -6.74 15.38
C GLN A 318 1.44 -8.01 14.52
N MET A 319 0.30 -8.16 13.84
CA MET A 319 0.03 -9.27 12.94
C MET A 319 0.10 -8.76 11.50
N ALA A 320 1.02 -9.31 10.71
CA ALA A 320 1.14 -9.00 9.29
C ALA A 320 0.30 -10.00 8.47
N LEU A 321 -0.36 -9.50 7.42
CA LEU A 321 -1.12 -10.32 6.47
C LEU A 321 -0.55 -10.12 5.06
N VAL A 322 -0.12 -11.21 4.44
CA VAL A 322 0.37 -11.27 3.06
C VAL A 322 -0.54 -12.23 2.28
N LEU A 323 -0.86 -11.87 1.04
CA LEU A 323 -1.67 -12.68 0.13
C LEU A 323 -0.79 -13.22 -1.00
N ARG A 324 -0.80 -14.54 -1.21
CA ARG A 324 -0.08 -15.22 -2.29
C ARG A 324 -1.08 -15.79 -3.30
N PHE A 325 -0.94 -15.46 -4.57
CA PHE A 325 -1.88 -15.85 -5.63
C PHE A 325 -1.21 -15.86 -7.00
N VAL A 326 -1.87 -16.44 -8.00
CA VAL A 326 -1.42 -16.37 -9.40
C VAL A 326 -2.31 -15.39 -10.15
N ASP A 327 -1.72 -14.35 -10.75
CA ASP A 327 -2.45 -13.36 -11.52
C ASP A 327 -2.96 -13.93 -12.86
N LYS A 328 -3.81 -13.17 -13.55
CA LYS A 328 -4.39 -13.57 -14.85
C LYS A 328 -3.33 -13.95 -15.89
N ASP A 329 -2.16 -13.31 -15.83
CA ASP A 329 -1.06 -13.48 -16.78
C ASP A 329 -0.15 -14.68 -16.42
N GLY A 330 -0.50 -15.41 -15.34
CA GLY A 330 0.21 -16.62 -14.90
C GLY A 330 1.41 -16.33 -13.98
N PHE A 331 1.59 -15.09 -13.52
CA PHE A 331 2.66 -14.76 -12.58
C PHE A 331 2.22 -15.05 -11.16
N LEU A 332 3.09 -15.74 -10.43
CA LEU A 332 2.97 -15.89 -8.99
C LEU A 332 3.28 -14.55 -8.31
N ARG A 333 2.35 -14.06 -7.49
CA ARG A 333 2.45 -12.80 -6.75
C ARG A 333 2.35 -13.07 -5.25
N GLU A 334 3.15 -12.33 -4.49
CA GLU A 334 2.97 -12.15 -3.05
C GLU A 334 2.81 -10.67 -2.77
N ARG A 335 1.72 -10.28 -2.13
CA ARG A 335 1.39 -8.89 -1.82
C ARG A 335 1.23 -8.71 -0.32
N PHE A 336 1.96 -7.78 0.26
CA PHE A 336 1.70 -7.32 1.61
C PHE A 336 0.37 -6.55 1.61
N PHE A 337 -0.56 -6.99 2.44
CA PHE A 337 -1.93 -6.49 2.41
C PHE A 337 -2.26 -5.59 3.60
N ASP A 338 -1.87 -6.01 4.80
CA ASP A 338 -2.11 -5.20 6.00
C ASP A 338 -1.21 -5.58 7.18
N ILE A 339 -1.14 -4.69 8.16
CA ILE A 339 -0.57 -4.96 9.48
C ILE A 339 -1.48 -4.40 10.56
N VAL A 340 -1.84 -5.26 11.51
CA VAL A 340 -2.86 -4.95 12.50
C VAL A 340 -2.34 -5.25 13.89
N HIS A 341 -2.56 -4.29 14.79
CA HIS A 341 -2.29 -4.50 16.20
C HIS A 341 -3.28 -5.52 16.80
N VAL A 342 -2.74 -6.49 17.52
CA VAL A 342 -3.50 -7.51 18.24
C VAL A 342 -3.21 -7.42 19.74
N LEU A 343 -4.26 -7.57 20.57
CA LEU A 343 -4.16 -7.49 22.03
C LEU A 343 -3.58 -8.77 22.64
N ASP A 344 -3.84 -9.89 21.98
CA ASP A 344 -3.37 -11.21 22.34
C ASP A 344 -3.10 -12.01 21.08
N THR A 345 -2.25 -13.03 21.20
CA THR A 345 -1.90 -13.95 20.11
C THR A 345 -2.77 -15.20 20.11
N VAL A 346 -3.98 -15.14 20.69
CA VAL A 346 -4.88 -16.29 20.70
C VAL A 346 -5.43 -16.51 19.29
N ALA A 347 -5.42 -17.77 18.84
CA ALA A 347 -5.87 -18.19 17.52
C ALA A 347 -7.21 -17.57 17.06
N LEU A 348 -8.18 -17.52 17.97
CA LEU A 348 -9.51 -16.98 17.68
C LEU A 348 -9.47 -15.46 17.40
N THR A 349 -8.64 -14.72 18.15
CA THR A 349 -8.45 -13.28 17.95
C THR A 349 -7.81 -13.03 16.59
N LEU A 350 -6.75 -13.78 16.26
CA LEU A 350 -6.04 -13.69 14.99
C LEU A 350 -6.96 -13.99 13.82
N LYS A 351 -7.69 -15.12 13.85
CA LYS A 351 -8.69 -15.47 12.83
C LYS A 351 -9.72 -14.36 12.66
N LYS A 352 -10.33 -13.87 13.74
CA LYS A 352 -11.35 -12.80 13.67
C LYS A 352 -10.81 -11.55 13.00
N ARG A 353 -9.56 -11.18 13.26
CA ARG A 353 -8.89 -10.03 12.63
C ARG A 353 -8.67 -10.27 11.14
N VAL A 354 -8.10 -11.40 10.76
CA VAL A 354 -7.91 -11.77 9.35
C VAL A 354 -9.25 -11.78 8.60
N CYS A 355 -10.28 -12.44 9.15
CA CYS A 355 -11.61 -12.46 8.53
C CYS A 355 -12.19 -11.05 8.36
N ALA A 356 -12.05 -10.17 9.37
CA ALA A 356 -12.53 -8.80 9.28
C ALA A 356 -11.82 -8.00 8.17
N ILE A 357 -10.50 -8.18 8.01
CA ILE A 357 -9.71 -7.55 6.94
C ILE A 357 -10.17 -8.06 5.57
N LEU A 358 -10.25 -9.39 5.40
CA LEU A 358 -10.69 -9.98 4.13
C LEU A 358 -12.11 -9.55 3.76
N SER A 359 -13.05 -9.56 4.70
CA SER A 359 -14.42 -9.10 4.47
C SER A 359 -14.51 -7.62 4.12
N ARG A 360 -13.71 -6.76 4.77
CA ARG A 360 -13.67 -5.31 4.48
C ARG A 360 -13.26 -5.03 3.02
N HIS A 361 -12.43 -5.88 2.45
CA HIS A 361 -11.92 -5.76 1.08
C HIS A 361 -12.57 -6.75 0.10
N SER A 362 -13.74 -7.28 0.44
CA SER A 362 -14.51 -8.18 -0.44
C SER A 362 -13.73 -9.41 -0.92
N LEU A 363 -12.85 -9.95 -0.07
CA LEU A 363 -12.14 -11.21 -0.27
C LEU A 363 -12.87 -12.31 0.50
N SER A 364 -13.29 -13.36 -0.22
CA SER A 364 -14.00 -14.49 0.38
C SER A 364 -13.03 -15.46 1.04
N ILE A 365 -13.34 -15.87 2.27
CA ILE A 365 -12.62 -16.95 2.99
C ILE A 365 -12.70 -18.27 2.22
N GLN A 366 -13.78 -18.48 1.44
CA GLN A 366 -13.96 -19.70 0.63
C GLN A 366 -12.98 -19.82 -0.54
N ASN A 367 -12.27 -18.74 -0.88
CA ASN A 367 -11.24 -18.74 -1.92
C ASN A 367 -9.84 -19.05 -1.39
N ILE A 368 -9.69 -19.28 -0.08
CA ILE A 368 -8.40 -19.64 0.51
C ILE A 368 -8.06 -21.10 0.15
N ARG A 369 -6.84 -21.33 -0.35
CA ARG A 369 -6.30 -22.66 -0.69
C ARG A 369 -4.99 -23.01 0.00
N GLY A 370 -4.42 -22.06 0.72
CA GLY A 370 -3.23 -22.26 1.54
C GLY A 370 -3.22 -21.36 2.76
N GLN A 371 -2.55 -21.82 3.81
CA GLN A 371 -2.27 -21.05 5.02
C GLN A 371 -0.78 -21.21 5.35
N GLY A 372 -0.04 -20.10 5.39
CA GLY A 372 1.36 -20.06 5.80
C GLY A 372 1.49 -19.39 7.16
N TYR A 373 1.87 -20.14 8.19
CA TYR A 373 2.13 -19.59 9.52
C TYR A 373 3.46 -20.08 10.09
N ASP A 374 3.88 -19.40 11.16
CA ASP A 374 4.95 -19.90 12.02
C ASP A 374 4.53 -21.20 12.75
N GLY A 375 5.47 -21.78 13.49
CA GLY A 375 5.26 -23.00 14.24
C GLY A 375 4.63 -22.80 15.61
N ALA A 376 4.12 -21.61 15.96
CA ALA A 376 3.56 -21.34 17.28
C ALA A 376 2.27 -22.12 17.50
N SER A 377 2.04 -22.60 18.73
CA SER A 377 0.88 -23.42 19.08
C SER A 377 -0.46 -22.76 18.73
N ASN A 378 -0.53 -21.43 18.83
CA ASN A 378 -1.73 -20.66 18.51
C ASN A 378 -2.00 -20.60 16.99
N MET A 379 -0.97 -20.79 16.17
CA MET A 379 -1.10 -20.81 14.71
C MET A 379 -1.28 -22.23 14.17
N ARG A 380 -0.39 -23.15 14.57
CA ARG A 380 -0.35 -24.54 14.10
C ARG A 380 -1.29 -25.51 14.83
N GLY A 381 -1.89 -25.09 15.95
CA GLY A 381 -2.63 -25.97 16.83
C GLY A 381 -3.73 -26.74 16.11
N GLU A 382 -3.69 -28.06 16.16
CA GLU A 382 -4.58 -28.97 15.42
C GLU A 382 -6.07 -28.85 15.80
N TRP A 383 -6.35 -28.45 17.05
CA TRP A 383 -7.71 -28.40 17.59
C TRP A 383 -8.24 -26.97 17.72
N ASN A 384 -7.36 -26.08 18.19
CA ASN A 384 -7.69 -24.71 18.59
C ASN A 384 -6.75 -23.65 17.99
N GLY A 385 -5.81 -24.03 17.12
CA GLY A 385 -4.95 -23.09 16.42
C GLY A 385 -5.63 -22.44 15.23
N SER A 386 -5.06 -21.34 14.72
CA SER A 386 -5.59 -20.59 13.57
C SER A 386 -5.82 -21.50 12.37
N GLN A 387 -4.88 -22.42 12.09
CA GLN A 387 -5.03 -23.45 11.06
C GLN A 387 -6.35 -24.22 11.19
N ALA A 388 -6.60 -24.81 12.37
CA ALA A 388 -7.77 -25.64 12.61
C ALA A 388 -9.07 -24.82 12.49
N LEU A 389 -9.03 -23.58 12.96
CA LEU A 389 -10.17 -22.69 12.88
C LEU A 389 -10.49 -22.29 11.43
N PHE A 390 -9.49 -22.04 10.58
CA PHE A 390 -9.72 -21.76 9.17
C PHE A 390 -10.11 -23.02 8.39
N LEU A 391 -9.56 -24.19 8.70
CA LEU A 391 -9.96 -25.47 8.09
C LEU A 391 -11.43 -25.81 8.37
N LYS A 392 -11.98 -25.41 9.53
CA LYS A 392 -13.41 -25.54 9.83
C LYS A 392 -14.30 -24.70 8.90
N ASP A 393 -13.84 -23.52 8.49
CA ASP A 393 -14.61 -22.61 7.63
C ASP A 393 -14.35 -22.87 6.14
N CYS A 394 -13.12 -23.27 5.80
CA CYS A 394 -12.66 -23.61 4.46
C CYS A 394 -11.75 -24.85 4.52
N PRO A 395 -12.29 -26.06 4.27
CA PRO A 395 -11.55 -27.32 4.38
C PRO A 395 -10.32 -27.45 3.46
N PHE A 396 -10.21 -26.60 2.44
CA PHE A 396 -9.15 -26.61 1.43
C PHE A 396 -8.04 -25.60 1.71
N ALA A 397 -8.13 -24.86 2.81
CA ALA A 397 -7.09 -23.94 3.22
C ALA A 397 -5.92 -24.74 3.84
N TYR A 398 -5.14 -25.46 3.01
CA TYR A 398 -4.10 -26.34 3.52
C TYR A 398 -3.01 -25.56 4.24
N TYR A 399 -2.71 -25.98 5.46
CA TYR A 399 -1.63 -25.37 6.21
C TYR A 399 -0.29 -25.93 5.75
N ILE A 400 0.62 -25.03 5.41
CA ILE A 400 2.02 -25.32 5.20
C ILE A 400 2.80 -24.61 6.29
N HIS A 401 3.41 -25.41 7.15
CA HIS A 401 4.35 -24.91 8.13
C HIS A 401 5.60 -24.40 7.41
N CYS A 402 5.95 -23.12 7.64
CA CYS A 402 7.08 -22.45 7.00
C CYS A 402 8.36 -23.32 7.02
N PHE A 403 8.93 -23.61 5.85
CA PHE A 403 10.06 -24.53 5.75
C PHE A 403 11.30 -23.97 6.46
N ALA A 404 11.55 -22.66 6.35
CA ALA A 404 12.65 -22.01 7.03
C ALA A 404 12.52 -22.15 8.56
N HIS A 405 11.31 -21.95 9.10
CA HIS A 405 11.06 -22.14 10.53
C HIS A 405 11.11 -23.62 10.95
N ARG A 406 10.61 -24.54 10.12
CA ARG A 406 10.73 -25.99 10.34
C ARG A 406 12.18 -26.43 10.46
N LEU A 407 13.00 -25.97 9.51
CA LEU A 407 14.43 -26.23 9.48
C LEU A 407 15.08 -25.66 10.74
N GLN A 408 14.82 -24.40 11.07
CA GLN A 408 15.30 -23.79 12.31
C GLN A 408 15.01 -24.65 13.54
N LEU A 409 13.75 -25.10 13.68
CA LEU A 409 13.34 -25.95 14.80
C LEU A 409 14.00 -27.33 14.78
N ALA A 410 14.29 -27.89 13.60
CA ALA A 410 15.03 -29.14 13.44
C ALA A 410 16.45 -29.00 13.99
N LEU A 411 17.17 -27.99 13.51
CA LEU A 411 18.58 -27.77 13.83
C LEU A 411 18.79 -27.46 15.31
N VAL A 412 17.88 -26.65 15.90
CA VAL A 412 17.90 -26.32 17.33
C VAL A 412 17.55 -27.54 18.19
N ALA A 413 16.58 -28.36 17.78
CA ALA A 413 16.21 -29.56 18.52
C ALA A 413 17.36 -30.57 18.53
N ALA A 414 17.95 -30.84 17.37
CA ALA A 414 19.07 -31.76 17.23
C ALA A 414 20.29 -31.33 18.07
N SER A 415 20.61 -30.04 18.04
CA SER A 415 21.75 -29.50 18.81
C SER A 415 21.54 -29.55 20.33
N LYS A 416 20.28 -29.59 20.79
CA LYS A 416 19.95 -29.74 22.22
C LYS A 416 19.95 -31.19 22.68
N GLU A 417 19.80 -32.14 21.76
CA GLU A 417 19.79 -33.56 22.07
C GLU A 417 21.19 -34.06 22.46
N VAL A 418 22.23 -33.56 21.78
CA VAL A 418 23.63 -33.85 22.11
C VAL A 418 24.15 -32.88 23.17
N LYS A 419 24.37 -33.38 24.40
CA LYS A 419 24.77 -32.58 25.57
C LYS A 419 26.04 -31.75 25.30
N ASN A 420 27.04 -32.33 24.65
CA ASN A 420 28.31 -31.66 24.35
C ASN A 420 28.10 -30.47 23.41
N VAL A 421 27.24 -30.60 22.40
CA VAL A 421 26.89 -29.52 21.46
C VAL A 421 26.09 -28.42 22.15
N TYR A 422 25.13 -28.78 23.02
CA TYR A 422 24.40 -27.81 23.82
C TYR A 422 25.33 -26.99 24.74
N HIS A 423 26.27 -27.66 25.41
CA HIS A 423 27.27 -27.00 26.24
C HIS A 423 28.20 -26.12 25.41
N PHE A 424 28.59 -26.55 24.21
CA PHE A 424 29.38 -25.75 23.28
C PHE A 424 28.71 -24.40 22.97
N PHE A 425 27.43 -24.37 22.59
CA PHE A 425 26.74 -23.11 22.30
C PHE A 425 26.61 -22.20 23.53
N THR A 426 26.49 -22.77 24.71
CA THR A 426 26.50 -22.03 25.98
C THR A 426 27.87 -21.38 26.22
N LYS A 427 28.94 -22.16 26.06
CA LYS A 427 30.34 -21.69 26.18
C LYS A 427 30.65 -20.60 25.14
N LEU A 428 30.26 -20.81 23.88
CA LEU A 428 30.42 -19.85 22.78
C LEU A 428 29.75 -18.51 23.10
N THR A 429 28.52 -18.54 23.59
CA THR A 429 27.78 -17.32 23.98
C THR A 429 28.51 -16.55 25.08
N THR A 430 29.05 -17.27 26.08
CA THR A 430 29.84 -16.66 27.15
C THR A 430 31.11 -16.00 26.63
N ILE A 431 31.87 -16.67 25.76
CA ILE A 431 33.08 -16.13 25.13
C ILE A 431 32.76 -14.83 24.36
N VAL A 432 31.75 -14.88 23.48
CA VAL A 432 31.34 -13.71 22.70
C VAL A 432 30.89 -12.56 23.59
N ASN A 433 30.20 -12.83 24.70
CA ASN A 433 29.82 -11.79 25.64
C ASN A 433 31.04 -11.18 26.36
N ILE A 434 31.98 -11.99 26.87
CA ILE A 434 33.16 -11.48 27.58
C ILE A 434 33.98 -10.51 26.71
N VAL A 435 34.16 -10.88 25.44
CA VAL A 435 34.92 -10.08 24.46
C VAL A 435 34.10 -8.88 23.99
N GLY A 436 32.80 -9.06 23.72
CA GLY A 436 31.91 -8.06 23.13
C GLY A 436 31.32 -7.03 24.12
N VAL A 437 31.53 -7.16 25.42
CA VAL A 437 30.93 -6.28 26.45
C VAL A 437 31.51 -4.86 26.48
N SER A 438 32.69 -4.59 25.90
CA SER A 438 33.31 -3.26 25.93
C SER A 438 33.68 -2.75 24.54
N CYS A 439 33.35 -1.49 24.24
CA CYS A 439 33.78 -0.81 23.02
C CYS A 439 35.31 -0.78 22.87
N LYS A 440 36.05 -0.64 23.99
CA LYS A 440 37.52 -0.64 23.96
C LYS A 440 38.07 -1.99 23.48
N ARG A 441 37.51 -3.09 23.98
CA ARG A 441 37.90 -4.46 23.59
C ARG A 441 37.52 -4.74 22.14
N HIS A 442 36.42 -4.16 21.68
CA HIS A 442 36.00 -4.22 20.29
C HIS A 442 37.02 -3.54 19.37
N ASP A 443 37.47 -2.34 19.73
CA ASP A 443 38.49 -1.61 18.96
C ASP A 443 39.83 -2.36 18.98
N GLU A 444 40.25 -2.89 20.14
CA GLU A 444 41.45 -3.73 20.27
C GLU A 444 41.36 -5.00 19.40
N LEU A 445 40.19 -5.66 19.35
CA LEU A 445 39.94 -6.81 18.48
C LEU A 445 40.10 -6.47 16.99
N GLN A 446 39.59 -5.31 16.58
CA GLN A 446 39.69 -4.84 15.20
C GLN A 446 41.13 -4.50 14.82
N VAL A 447 41.91 -3.90 15.73
CA VAL A 447 43.34 -3.60 15.51
C VAL A 447 44.13 -4.89 15.32
N ILE A 448 43.99 -5.86 16.23
CA ILE A 448 44.70 -7.16 16.14
C ILE A 448 44.30 -7.89 14.84
N GLN A 449 43.03 -7.83 14.46
CA GLN A 449 42.56 -8.40 13.20
C GLN A 449 43.19 -7.69 11.99
N ALA A 450 43.25 -6.36 11.99
CA ALA A 450 43.83 -5.57 10.92
C ALA A 450 45.33 -5.85 10.75
N GLU A 451 46.07 -5.99 11.86
CA GLU A 451 47.49 -6.36 11.85
C GLU A 451 47.70 -7.75 11.25
N LYS A 452 46.86 -8.73 11.61
CA LYS A 452 46.92 -10.08 11.06
C LYS A 452 46.59 -10.12 9.57
N ILE A 453 45.56 -9.39 9.13
CA ILE A 453 45.20 -9.26 7.70
C ILE A 453 46.34 -8.58 6.94
N ALA A 454 46.93 -7.51 7.48
CA ALA A 454 48.06 -6.84 6.86
C ALA A 454 49.28 -7.77 6.73
N HIS A 455 49.55 -8.59 7.74
CA HIS A 455 50.60 -9.60 7.68
C HIS A 455 50.33 -10.67 6.61
N LEU A 456 49.11 -11.24 6.58
CA LEU A 456 48.71 -12.26 5.60
C LEU A 456 48.73 -11.72 4.15
N LEU A 457 48.37 -10.44 3.96
CA LEU A 457 48.51 -9.75 2.68
C LEU A 457 49.99 -9.56 2.29
N ALA A 458 50.87 -9.28 3.26
CA ALA A 458 52.29 -9.06 3.01
C ALA A 458 53.04 -10.34 2.60
N ILE A 459 52.52 -11.52 2.96
CA ILE A 459 53.07 -12.83 2.59
C ILE A 459 52.30 -13.50 1.44
N ASP A 460 51.42 -12.75 0.75
CA ASP A 460 50.58 -13.21 -0.37
C ASP A 460 49.71 -14.45 -0.05
N GLU A 461 49.38 -14.69 1.22
CA GLU A 461 48.48 -15.78 1.63
C GLU A 461 47.00 -15.46 1.38
N ILE A 462 46.65 -14.17 1.27
CA ILE A 462 45.28 -13.71 0.98
C ILE A 462 45.29 -12.60 -0.08
N GLU A 463 44.27 -12.55 -0.93
CA GLU A 463 44.15 -11.52 -1.98
C GLU A 463 43.47 -10.24 -1.48
N SER A 464 43.93 -9.08 -1.95
CA SER A 464 43.22 -7.81 -1.74
C SER A 464 42.19 -7.58 -2.86
N SER A 465 40.90 -7.55 -2.52
CA SER A 465 39.86 -7.07 -3.45
C SER A 465 38.73 -6.35 -2.71
N ARG A 466 37.92 -5.60 -3.46
CA ARG A 466 36.88 -4.72 -2.90
C ARG A 466 35.78 -5.55 -2.24
N GLY A 467 35.77 -5.60 -0.91
CA GLY A 467 34.81 -6.36 -0.11
C GLY A 467 35.38 -7.62 0.56
N LEU A 468 36.59 -8.05 0.21
CA LEU A 468 37.30 -9.13 0.89
C LEU A 468 38.05 -8.62 2.12
N ASN A 469 38.26 -9.49 3.12
CA ASN A 469 39.04 -9.22 4.33
C ASN A 469 38.58 -7.97 5.11
N GLN A 470 37.27 -7.69 5.11
CA GLN A 470 36.71 -6.61 5.93
C GLN A 470 36.95 -6.88 7.41
N ILE A 471 37.33 -5.83 8.13
CA ILE A 471 37.41 -5.83 9.59
C ILE A 471 36.02 -6.19 10.13
N GLY A 472 35.98 -7.25 10.92
CA GLY A 472 34.76 -7.87 11.40
C GLY A 472 34.61 -7.75 12.90
N THR A 473 33.54 -8.31 13.41
CA THR A 473 33.22 -8.34 14.85
C THR A 473 32.83 -9.76 15.22
N LEU A 474 33.12 -10.21 16.45
CA LEU A 474 32.51 -11.44 16.95
C LEU A 474 30.98 -11.28 16.94
N GLN A 475 30.34 -11.95 15.98
CA GLN A 475 28.90 -11.83 15.83
C GLN A 475 28.22 -12.57 16.98
N ARG A 476 27.39 -11.84 17.73
CA ARG A 476 26.48 -12.45 18.70
C ARG A 476 25.36 -13.12 17.92
N ALA A 477 25.18 -14.42 18.14
CA ALA A 477 24.03 -15.12 17.62
C ALA A 477 22.75 -14.49 18.16
N GLY A 478 21.78 -14.23 17.27
CA GLY A 478 20.44 -13.84 17.67
C GLY A 478 19.65 -15.08 18.06
N ASP A 479 18.83 -14.98 19.11
CA ASP A 479 18.12 -16.11 19.73
C ASP A 479 17.19 -16.90 18.77
N THR A 480 16.90 -16.37 17.56
CA THR A 480 15.85 -16.88 16.68
C THR A 480 16.30 -17.32 15.27
N ARG A 481 17.57 -17.17 14.87
CA ARG A 481 18.01 -17.50 13.48
C ARG A 481 19.32 -18.30 13.45
N TRP A 482 19.30 -19.51 12.89
CA TRP A 482 20.41 -20.45 12.82
C TRP A 482 21.59 -19.91 12.01
N SER A 483 21.33 -19.17 10.93
CA SER A 483 22.36 -18.46 10.17
C SER A 483 23.18 -17.49 11.02
N SER A 484 22.58 -16.88 12.07
CA SER A 484 23.31 -16.02 12.99
C SER A 484 24.26 -16.81 13.91
N HIS A 485 23.88 -18.03 14.30
CA HIS A 485 24.78 -18.94 15.00
C HIS A 485 25.92 -19.40 14.09
N PHE A 486 25.65 -19.67 12.81
CA PHE A 486 26.68 -20.06 11.84
C PHE A 486 27.70 -18.94 11.65
N ASN A 487 27.22 -17.70 11.49
CA ASN A 487 28.10 -16.55 11.41
C ASN A 487 28.91 -16.35 12.70
N SER A 488 28.34 -16.63 13.87
CA SER A 488 29.05 -16.58 15.16
C SER A 488 30.20 -17.59 15.21
N VAL A 489 29.94 -18.85 14.82
CA VAL A 489 30.94 -19.92 14.70
C VAL A 489 32.05 -19.53 13.72
N CYS A 490 31.68 -19.13 12.50
CA CYS A 490 32.63 -18.70 11.48
C CYS A 490 33.45 -17.48 11.90
N SER A 491 32.84 -16.52 12.59
CA SER A 491 33.54 -15.34 13.11
C SER A 491 34.56 -15.73 14.17
N LEU A 492 34.22 -16.64 15.08
CA LEU A 492 35.15 -17.10 16.11
C LEU A 492 36.35 -17.84 15.50
N ILE A 493 36.14 -18.71 14.51
CA ILE A 493 37.24 -19.41 13.81
C ILE A 493 38.18 -18.40 13.15
N LYS A 494 37.63 -17.42 12.43
CA LYS A 494 38.43 -16.36 11.77
C LYS A 494 39.20 -15.49 12.76
N MET A 495 38.61 -15.22 13.93
CA MET A 495 39.13 -14.29 14.93
C MET A 495 39.73 -15.02 16.14
N PHE A 496 40.05 -16.31 16.02
CA PHE A 496 40.43 -17.16 17.14
C PHE A 496 41.63 -16.61 17.93
N ASP A 497 42.71 -16.28 17.22
CA ASP A 497 43.93 -15.72 17.79
C ASP A 497 43.73 -14.34 18.45
N ALA A 498 42.99 -13.46 17.78
CA ALA A 498 42.66 -12.14 18.31
C ALA A 498 41.81 -12.27 19.59
N THR A 499 40.88 -13.23 19.59
CA THR A 499 40.03 -13.55 20.74
C THR A 499 40.86 -14.09 21.90
N CYS A 500 41.79 -15.03 21.65
CA CYS A 500 42.75 -15.53 22.63
C CYS A 500 43.55 -14.39 23.26
N SER A 501 44.05 -13.47 22.43
CA SER A 501 44.85 -12.34 22.89
C SER A 501 44.07 -11.39 23.80
N ILE A 502 42.81 -11.09 23.47
CA ILE A 502 41.95 -10.27 24.33
C ILE A 502 41.66 -10.99 25.65
N LEU A 503 41.35 -12.28 25.62
CA LEU A 503 41.10 -13.03 26.85
C LEU A 503 42.34 -13.00 27.77
N ARG A 504 43.55 -13.20 27.23
CA ARG A 504 44.82 -13.06 27.97
C ARG A 504 45.03 -11.65 28.54
N ASN A 505 44.70 -10.61 27.78
CA ASN A 505 44.76 -9.24 28.28
C ASN A 505 43.75 -9.01 29.42
N ILE A 506 42.56 -9.61 29.37
CA ILE A 506 41.59 -9.50 30.48
C ILE A 506 42.04 -10.28 31.71
N ILE A 507 42.69 -11.43 31.55
CA ILE A 507 43.23 -12.23 32.66
C ILE A 507 44.27 -11.40 33.44
N THR A 508 45.12 -10.67 32.74
CA THR A 508 46.20 -9.84 33.31
C THR A 508 45.69 -8.50 33.83
N ASP A 509 44.96 -7.76 33.01
CA ASP A 509 44.59 -6.34 33.25
C ASP A 509 43.12 -6.14 33.67
N GLY A 510 42.37 -7.23 33.88
CA GLY A 510 40.95 -7.17 34.23
C GLY A 510 40.69 -6.32 35.48
N SER A 511 39.64 -5.49 35.43
CA SER A 511 39.32 -4.54 36.51
C SER A 511 38.76 -5.20 37.78
N THR A 512 38.22 -6.41 37.66
CA THR A 512 37.68 -7.18 38.79
C THR A 512 38.18 -8.62 38.77
N TYR A 513 38.27 -9.24 39.95
CA TYR A 513 38.64 -10.65 40.09
C TYR A 513 37.68 -11.58 39.32
N SER A 514 36.38 -11.27 39.31
CA SER A 514 35.40 -12.02 38.50
C SER A 514 35.74 -11.95 37.02
N GLN A 515 36.01 -10.76 36.48
CA GLN A 515 36.35 -10.61 35.06
C GLN A 515 37.61 -11.40 34.68
N ARG A 516 38.63 -11.43 35.56
CA ARG A 516 39.86 -12.19 35.33
C ARG A 516 39.56 -13.69 35.32
N GLY A 517 38.84 -14.20 36.32
CA GLY A 517 38.48 -15.61 36.41
C GLY A 517 37.54 -16.07 35.29
N ASP A 518 36.59 -15.23 34.87
CA ASP A 518 35.68 -15.53 33.76
C ASP A 518 36.44 -15.59 32.43
N ALA A 519 37.41 -14.69 32.21
CA ALA A 519 38.26 -14.69 31.03
C ALA A 519 39.24 -15.86 30.99
N ASP A 520 39.79 -16.25 32.14
CA ASP A 520 40.67 -17.42 32.31
C ASP A 520 39.91 -18.71 31.95
N ALA A 521 38.74 -18.91 32.54
CA ALA A 521 37.88 -20.04 32.23
C ALA A 521 37.43 -20.07 30.76
N ALA A 522 37.17 -18.90 30.17
CA ALA A 522 36.82 -18.77 28.75
C ALA A 522 38.00 -19.11 27.83
N TYR A 523 39.22 -18.68 28.19
CA TYR A 523 40.45 -19.02 27.48
C TYR A 523 40.69 -20.53 27.52
N ASP A 524 40.72 -21.14 28.70
CA ASP A 524 40.91 -22.58 28.89
C ASP A 524 39.87 -23.40 28.10
N THR A 525 38.62 -22.95 28.11
CA THR A 525 37.55 -23.59 27.35
C THR A 525 37.82 -23.50 25.84
N MET A 526 38.17 -22.32 25.35
CA MET A 526 38.38 -22.07 23.92
C MET A 526 39.63 -22.80 23.39
N THR A 527 40.65 -22.99 24.21
CA THR A 527 41.87 -23.74 23.91
C THR A 527 41.79 -25.20 24.32
N SER A 528 40.59 -25.75 24.53
CA SER A 528 40.39 -27.19 24.74
C SER A 528 40.12 -27.92 23.43
N PHE A 529 40.67 -29.13 23.29
CA PHE A 529 40.43 -29.96 22.10
C PHE A 529 38.94 -30.22 21.86
N GLU A 530 38.16 -30.49 22.92
CA GLU A 530 36.70 -30.71 22.82
C GLU A 530 35.99 -29.50 22.19
N PHE A 531 36.32 -28.29 22.63
CA PHE A 531 35.69 -27.07 22.11
C PHE A 531 36.04 -26.85 20.63
N ILE A 532 37.31 -27.00 20.26
CA ILE A 532 37.77 -26.84 18.87
C ILE A 532 37.18 -27.91 17.96
N PHE A 533 37.11 -29.16 18.44
CA PHE A 533 36.49 -30.26 17.71
C PHE A 533 35.01 -29.94 17.40
N ILE A 534 34.22 -29.56 18.40
CA ILE A 534 32.80 -29.23 18.22
C ILE A 534 32.65 -27.94 17.39
N LEU A 535 33.54 -26.96 17.53
CA LEU A 535 33.55 -25.73 16.73
C LEU A 535 33.63 -26.03 15.24
N HIS A 536 34.56 -26.91 14.83
CA HIS A 536 34.70 -27.32 13.44
C HIS A 536 33.61 -28.28 12.97
N LEU A 537 33.15 -29.22 13.82
CA LEU A 537 32.02 -30.07 13.50
C LEU A 537 30.76 -29.24 13.19
N MET A 538 30.45 -28.27 14.06
CA MET A 538 29.32 -27.39 13.84
C MET A 538 29.55 -26.47 12.64
N GLN A 539 30.78 -26.06 12.32
CA GLN A 539 31.06 -25.32 11.09
C GLN A 539 30.65 -26.12 9.84
N GLU A 540 30.99 -27.41 9.75
CA GLU A 540 30.63 -28.26 8.60
C GLU A 540 29.11 -28.46 8.50
N ILE A 541 28.46 -28.90 9.59
CA ILE A 541 27.01 -29.16 9.62
C ILE A 541 26.23 -27.87 9.32
N MET A 542 26.62 -26.76 9.93
CA MET A 542 25.95 -25.48 9.73
C MET A 542 26.23 -24.89 8.35
N GLY A 543 27.41 -25.13 7.76
CA GLY A 543 27.73 -24.73 6.39
C GLY A 543 26.81 -25.41 5.37
N ILE A 544 26.59 -26.72 5.51
CA ILE A 544 25.66 -27.47 4.66
C ILE A 544 24.22 -26.92 4.81
N THR A 545 23.78 -26.70 6.05
CA THR A 545 22.39 -26.29 6.34
C THR A 545 22.12 -24.80 6.09
N ASP A 546 23.13 -23.93 6.09
CA ASP A 546 22.96 -22.50 5.83
C ASP A 546 22.56 -22.22 4.38
N ASN A 547 23.10 -22.97 3.41
CA ASN A 547 22.68 -22.87 2.00
C ASN A 547 21.17 -23.12 1.86
N LEU A 548 20.65 -24.14 2.55
CA LEU A 548 19.21 -24.42 2.59
C LEU A 548 18.44 -23.29 3.30
N CYS A 549 18.93 -22.80 4.44
CA CYS A 549 18.32 -21.67 5.15
C CYS A 549 18.16 -20.44 4.26
N GLN A 550 19.21 -20.06 3.54
CA GLN A 550 19.21 -18.90 2.65
C GLN A 550 18.27 -19.11 1.46
N ALA A 551 18.30 -20.29 0.85
CA ALA A 551 17.44 -20.60 -0.29
C ALA A 551 15.95 -20.58 0.08
N LEU A 552 15.57 -21.12 1.24
CA LEU A 552 14.19 -21.11 1.72
C LEU A 552 13.66 -19.70 2.06
N GLN A 553 14.56 -18.73 2.29
CA GLN A 553 14.21 -17.32 2.52
C GLN A 553 14.11 -16.51 1.22
N SER A 554 14.46 -17.09 0.07
CA SER A 554 14.35 -16.42 -1.22
C SER A 554 12.89 -16.23 -1.65
N GLN A 555 12.61 -15.07 -2.26
CA GLN A 555 11.26 -14.72 -2.76
C GLN A 555 10.85 -15.55 -3.97
N SER A 556 11.82 -16.04 -4.74
CA SER A 556 11.59 -16.80 -5.97
C SER A 556 11.47 -18.30 -5.71
N GLN A 557 11.47 -18.73 -4.44
CA GLN A 557 11.51 -20.15 -4.13
C GLN A 557 10.16 -20.81 -4.45
N ASP A 558 10.21 -21.85 -5.27
CA ASP A 558 9.09 -22.75 -5.49
C ASP A 558 9.21 -24.01 -4.64
N ILE A 559 8.08 -24.71 -4.52
CA ILE A 559 7.91 -25.88 -3.67
C ILE A 559 8.87 -27.01 -4.07
N LEU A 560 9.08 -27.22 -5.37
CA LEU A 560 9.86 -28.35 -5.87
C LEU A 560 11.34 -28.14 -5.62
N ASN A 561 11.83 -26.94 -5.95
CA ASN A 561 13.19 -26.55 -5.64
C ASN A 561 13.45 -26.61 -4.13
N ALA A 562 12.47 -26.25 -3.29
CA ALA A 562 12.61 -26.40 -1.84
C ALA A 562 12.71 -27.87 -1.39
N LEU A 563 11.94 -28.78 -1.99
CA LEU A 563 12.02 -30.22 -1.69
C LEU A 563 13.37 -30.80 -2.13
N ASP A 564 13.86 -30.44 -3.32
CA ASP A 564 15.15 -30.91 -3.82
C ASP A 564 16.31 -30.41 -2.97
N LEU A 565 16.26 -29.16 -2.51
CA LEU A 565 17.27 -28.62 -1.61
C LEU A 565 17.25 -29.33 -0.26
N VAL A 566 16.07 -29.64 0.29
CA VAL A 566 15.96 -30.46 1.52
C VAL A 566 16.55 -31.84 1.29
N SER A 567 16.25 -32.49 0.17
CA SER A 567 16.80 -33.80 -0.20
C SER A 567 18.32 -33.77 -0.32
N THR A 568 18.85 -32.80 -1.08
CA THR A 568 20.30 -32.59 -1.28
C THR A 568 21.00 -32.33 0.05
N THR A 569 20.39 -31.53 0.93
CA THR A 569 20.92 -31.26 2.28
C THR A 569 21.01 -32.55 3.10
N LYS A 570 19.97 -33.40 3.06
CA LYS A 570 20.00 -34.71 3.75
C LYS A 570 21.11 -35.61 3.20
N VAL A 571 21.31 -35.64 1.89
CA VAL A 571 22.39 -36.41 1.24
C VAL A 571 23.76 -35.91 1.70
N LEU A 572 24.02 -34.60 1.64
CA LEU A 572 25.30 -34.03 2.09
C LEU A 572 25.58 -34.30 3.57
N ILE A 573 24.56 -34.27 4.43
CA ILE A 573 24.72 -34.61 5.86
C ILE A 573 25.00 -36.11 6.04
N GLN A 574 24.38 -36.97 5.21
CA GLN A 574 24.65 -38.41 5.21
C GLN A 574 26.08 -38.71 4.72
N GLU A 575 26.54 -38.06 3.66
CA GLU A 575 27.93 -38.17 3.18
C GLU A 575 28.93 -37.70 4.24
N LEU A 576 28.62 -36.58 4.93
CA LEU A 576 29.42 -36.13 6.08
C LEU A 576 29.48 -37.22 7.17
N ARG A 577 28.40 -37.95 7.43
CA ARG A 577 28.37 -39.04 8.40
C ARG A 577 29.30 -40.20 8.02
N GLU A 578 29.29 -40.57 6.75
CA GLU A 578 29.96 -41.77 6.23
C GLU A 578 31.46 -41.53 6.04
N ASP A 579 31.82 -40.40 5.40
CA ASP A 579 33.18 -40.12 4.94
C ASP A 579 33.82 -38.90 5.63
N GLY A 580 33.07 -38.15 6.44
CA GLY A 580 33.51 -36.87 6.99
C GLY A 580 34.38 -36.94 8.25
N TRP A 581 34.53 -38.11 8.88
CA TRP A 581 35.30 -38.25 10.13
C TRP A 581 36.78 -37.91 9.96
N ASP A 582 37.46 -38.58 9.02
CA ASP A 582 38.91 -38.41 8.83
C ASP A 582 39.27 -36.99 8.37
N PRO A 583 38.59 -36.37 7.39
CA PRO A 583 38.85 -34.99 7.00
C PRO A 583 38.61 -33.98 8.13
N LEU A 584 37.56 -34.17 8.93
CA LEU A 584 37.29 -33.31 10.08
C LEU A 584 38.40 -33.43 11.12
N LEU A 585 38.83 -34.64 11.44
CA LEU A 585 39.87 -34.87 12.43
C LEU A 585 41.21 -34.28 11.98
N GLU A 586 41.57 -34.40 10.71
CA GLU A 586 42.76 -33.76 10.13
C GLU A 586 42.68 -32.23 10.25
N LYS A 587 41.53 -31.64 9.89
CA LYS A 587 41.29 -30.20 10.01
C LYS A 587 41.43 -29.71 11.45
N VAL A 588 40.83 -30.42 12.40
CA VAL A 588 40.90 -30.09 13.84
C VAL A 588 42.34 -30.22 14.35
N THR A 589 43.04 -31.29 13.97
CA THR A 589 44.44 -31.52 14.37
C THR A 589 45.36 -30.43 13.85
N SER A 590 45.21 -30.04 12.58
CA SER A 590 45.96 -28.93 11.98
C SER A 590 45.69 -27.61 12.72
N PHE A 591 44.44 -27.31 13.04
CA PHE A 591 44.06 -26.12 13.80
C PHE A 591 44.63 -26.13 15.22
N CYS A 592 44.57 -27.26 15.93
CA CYS A 592 45.15 -27.40 17.26
C CYS A 592 46.67 -27.21 17.23
N ASN A 593 47.37 -27.78 16.25
CA ASN A 593 48.81 -27.58 16.08
C ASN A 593 49.17 -26.12 15.81
N GLN A 594 48.37 -25.41 14.99
CA GLN A 594 48.58 -23.98 14.69
C GLN A 594 48.56 -23.11 15.96
N TYR A 595 47.73 -23.46 16.94
CA TYR A 595 47.53 -22.69 18.16
C TYR A 595 48.11 -23.34 19.43
N ASN A 596 48.97 -24.36 19.28
CA ASN A 596 49.59 -25.12 20.37
C ASN A 596 48.57 -25.65 21.40
N VAL A 597 47.47 -26.23 20.93
CA VAL A 597 46.47 -26.89 21.77
C VAL A 597 46.80 -28.38 21.89
N ASP A 598 46.81 -28.89 23.11
CA ASP A 598 47.10 -30.30 23.39
C ASP A 598 46.07 -31.22 22.73
N ILE A 599 46.56 -32.14 21.91
CA ILE A 599 45.75 -33.17 21.25
C ILE A 599 45.75 -34.43 22.13
N PRO A 600 44.57 -34.95 22.53
CA PRO A 600 44.51 -36.15 23.36
C PRO A 600 44.92 -37.39 22.56
N ASP A 601 45.50 -38.37 23.26
CA ASP A 601 45.79 -39.70 22.68
C ASP A 601 44.47 -40.40 22.36
N MET A 602 44.19 -40.60 21.07
CA MET A 602 42.95 -41.23 20.58
C MET A 602 42.78 -42.68 21.07
N ASN A 603 43.88 -43.39 21.32
CA ASN A 603 43.88 -44.73 21.92
C ASN A 603 43.78 -44.70 23.45
N GLY A 604 43.87 -43.52 24.04
CA GLY A 604 43.75 -43.29 25.47
C GLY A 604 42.38 -43.68 25.99
N ARG A 605 42.32 -44.01 27.29
CA ARG A 605 41.07 -44.35 27.96
C ARG A 605 40.25 -43.08 28.21
N TYR A 606 38.99 -43.07 27.76
CA TYR A 606 38.06 -42.01 28.09
C TYR A 606 37.49 -42.24 29.50
N ALA A 607 37.53 -41.21 30.34
CA ALA A 607 36.96 -41.22 31.70
C ALA A 607 35.84 -40.19 31.80
N ALA A 608 34.59 -40.61 31.63
CA ALA A 608 33.43 -39.73 31.73
C ALA A 608 33.17 -39.29 33.18
N GLY A 609 33.66 -38.10 33.56
CA GLY A 609 33.19 -37.32 34.72
C GLY A 609 33.57 -37.81 36.12
N ARG A 610 33.69 -36.84 37.05
CA ARG A 610 34.08 -37.01 38.46
C ARG A 610 32.99 -37.72 39.28
N GLY A 611 32.96 -39.05 39.24
CA GLY A 611 32.14 -39.87 40.13
C GLY A 611 32.73 -41.27 40.25
N ARG A 612 32.87 -41.78 41.47
CA ARG A 612 33.35 -43.15 41.73
C ARG A 612 32.30 -44.15 41.22
N PHE A 613 32.37 -44.53 39.94
CA PHE A 613 31.59 -45.66 39.44
C PHE A 613 32.43 -46.95 39.51
N HIS A 614 31.94 -47.85 40.36
CA HIS A 614 32.29 -49.26 40.39
C HIS A 614 31.93 -49.92 39.06
N HIS A 615 32.90 -50.65 38.50
CA HIS A 615 32.77 -51.83 37.65
C HIS A 615 31.53 -51.90 36.73
N GLN A 616 31.61 -51.24 35.57
CA GLN A 616 31.05 -51.79 34.33
C GLN A 616 32.13 -51.73 33.24
N HIS A 617 32.37 -52.89 32.65
CA HIS A 617 33.36 -53.13 31.62
C HIS A 617 32.87 -52.54 30.30
N ASP A 618 33.41 -51.38 29.92
CA ASP A 618 33.66 -51.04 28.52
C ASP A 618 34.87 -50.08 28.49
N HIS A 619 35.95 -50.49 27.80
CA HIS A 619 37.12 -49.66 27.57
C HIS A 619 36.80 -48.66 26.44
N ILE A 620 36.02 -47.62 26.75
CA ILE A 620 35.72 -46.56 25.78
C ILE A 620 37.00 -45.76 25.53
N THR A 621 37.46 -45.72 24.27
CA THR A 621 38.61 -44.91 23.85
C THR A 621 38.20 -43.45 23.65
N ILE A 622 39.17 -42.54 23.66
CA ILE A 622 38.92 -41.13 23.35
C ILE A 622 38.42 -40.99 21.89
N GLU A 623 38.95 -41.78 20.95
CA GLU A 623 38.43 -41.83 19.58
C GLU A 623 36.95 -42.21 19.57
N HIS A 624 36.56 -43.23 20.33
CA HIS A 624 35.16 -43.66 20.39
C HIS A 624 34.25 -42.52 20.88
N HIS A 625 34.68 -41.79 21.90
CA HIS A 625 33.92 -40.66 22.42
C HIS A 625 33.70 -39.57 21.36
N TYR A 626 34.77 -39.11 20.68
CA TYR A 626 34.63 -38.06 19.67
C TYR A 626 33.91 -38.54 18.41
N LYS A 627 34.16 -39.78 17.96
CA LYS A 627 33.60 -40.33 16.72
C LYS A 627 32.15 -40.75 16.86
N PHE A 628 31.79 -41.45 17.93
CA PHE A 628 30.45 -42.01 18.08
C PHE A 628 29.56 -41.14 18.97
N ASP A 629 30.02 -40.77 20.18
CA ASP A 629 29.17 -40.03 21.13
C ASP A 629 28.95 -38.55 20.73
N ILE A 630 29.88 -37.96 19.98
CA ILE A 630 29.78 -36.57 19.52
C ILE A 630 29.50 -36.50 18.02
N PHE A 631 30.43 -36.91 17.17
CA PHE A 631 30.33 -36.73 15.72
C PHE A 631 29.11 -37.46 15.13
N THR A 632 29.06 -38.79 15.29
CA THR A 632 27.96 -39.61 14.76
C THR A 632 26.63 -39.24 15.42
N ALA A 633 26.59 -39.12 16.75
CA ALA A 633 25.37 -38.73 17.47
C ALA A 633 24.82 -37.36 17.03
N THR A 634 25.69 -36.38 16.78
CA THR A 634 25.26 -35.05 16.30
C THR A 634 24.68 -35.14 14.90
N ILE A 635 25.34 -35.84 13.98
CA ILE A 635 24.86 -35.97 12.60
C ILE A 635 23.56 -36.80 12.54
N ASP A 636 23.49 -37.90 13.30
CA ASP A 636 22.29 -38.75 13.38
C ASP A 636 21.10 -37.99 13.95
N SER A 637 21.31 -37.19 15.01
CA SER A 637 20.26 -36.34 15.57
C SER A 637 19.77 -35.29 14.54
N GLN A 638 20.67 -34.69 13.76
CA GLN A 638 20.30 -33.78 12.68
C GLN A 638 19.46 -34.48 11.60
N LEU A 639 19.91 -35.63 11.11
CA LEU A 639 19.18 -36.42 10.10
C LEU A 639 17.83 -36.89 10.63
N GLN A 640 17.76 -37.34 11.88
CA GLN A 640 16.53 -37.76 12.53
C GLN A 640 15.53 -36.61 12.62
N GLU A 641 15.94 -35.43 13.08
CA GLU A 641 15.05 -34.26 13.16
C GLU A 641 14.63 -33.76 11.78
N LEU A 642 15.53 -33.76 10.78
CA LEU A 642 15.19 -33.41 9.39
C LEU A 642 14.21 -34.42 8.79
N ASN A 643 14.41 -35.72 8.99
CA ASN A 643 13.52 -36.75 8.48
C ASN A 643 12.16 -36.72 9.18
N ARG A 644 12.14 -36.55 10.50
CA ARG A 644 10.90 -36.43 11.27
C ARG A 644 10.10 -35.22 10.84
N ARG A 645 10.77 -34.07 10.64
CA ARG A 645 10.11 -32.79 10.32
C ARG A 645 9.88 -32.58 8.83
N PHE A 646 10.51 -33.31 7.93
CA PHE A 646 10.26 -33.29 6.48
C PHE A 646 10.01 -34.72 5.99
N ASN A 647 9.04 -35.40 6.62
CA ASN A 647 8.64 -36.75 6.23
C ASN A 647 7.66 -36.72 5.04
N GLU A 648 7.70 -37.76 4.21
CA GLU A 648 6.90 -37.84 2.97
C GLU A 648 5.39 -37.78 3.22
N HIS A 649 4.90 -38.36 4.31
CA HIS A 649 3.47 -38.39 4.63
C HIS A 649 2.91 -36.98 4.92
N THR A 650 3.67 -36.16 5.65
CA THR A 650 3.30 -34.76 5.94
C THR A 650 3.44 -33.88 4.69
N MET A 651 4.20 -34.33 3.70
CA MET A 651 4.53 -33.61 2.47
C MET A 651 3.79 -34.16 1.25
N GLU A 652 2.84 -35.08 1.43
CA GLU A 652 2.18 -35.81 0.34
C GLU A 652 1.58 -34.87 -0.72
N LEU A 653 0.93 -33.77 -0.31
CA LEU A 653 0.43 -32.74 -1.21
C LEU A 653 1.53 -32.21 -2.15
N LEU A 654 2.72 -31.95 -1.60
CA LEU A 654 3.85 -31.39 -2.35
C LEU A 654 4.56 -32.45 -3.19
N VAL A 655 4.64 -33.68 -2.68
CA VAL A 655 5.16 -34.84 -3.43
C VAL A 655 4.29 -35.10 -4.65
N LEU A 656 2.97 -35.14 -4.51
CA LEU A 656 2.07 -35.29 -5.66
C LEU A 656 2.14 -34.08 -6.61
N SER A 657 2.36 -32.88 -6.06
CA SER A 657 2.58 -31.66 -6.88
C SER A 657 3.84 -31.72 -7.74
N SER A 658 4.85 -32.53 -7.36
CA SER A 658 6.06 -32.75 -8.17
C SER A 658 5.78 -33.47 -9.50
N ALA A 659 4.63 -34.12 -9.64
CA ALA A 659 4.19 -34.68 -10.90
C ALA A 659 3.89 -33.61 -11.97
N LEU A 660 3.82 -32.32 -11.60
CA LEU A 660 3.66 -31.20 -12.54
C LEU A 660 4.99 -30.55 -12.94
N ASP A 661 6.13 -31.11 -12.51
CA ASP A 661 7.45 -30.54 -12.76
C ASP A 661 7.82 -30.60 -14.26
N PRO A 662 8.11 -29.44 -14.90
CA PRO A 662 8.54 -29.43 -16.29
C PRO A 662 10.01 -29.82 -16.52
N ARG A 663 10.83 -29.90 -15.47
CA ARG A 663 12.27 -30.19 -15.58
C ARG A 663 12.52 -31.56 -16.22
N ASP A 664 13.71 -31.70 -16.80
CA ASP A 664 14.16 -32.91 -17.49
C ASP A 664 13.15 -33.43 -18.53
N ASN A 665 12.55 -32.50 -19.27
CA ASN A 665 11.53 -32.79 -20.29
C ASN A 665 10.33 -33.54 -19.69
N TYR A 666 9.78 -33.04 -18.59
CA TYR A 666 8.59 -33.57 -17.92
C TYR A 666 8.74 -35.03 -17.44
N LYS A 667 9.96 -35.46 -17.09
CA LYS A 667 10.25 -36.84 -16.66
C LYS A 667 9.42 -37.28 -15.44
N SER A 668 9.14 -36.34 -14.54
CA SER A 668 8.35 -36.59 -13.32
C SER A 668 6.84 -36.62 -13.57
N PHE A 669 6.38 -36.38 -14.80
CA PHE A 669 4.95 -36.30 -15.10
C PHE A 669 4.26 -37.64 -14.95
N ARG A 670 3.27 -37.70 -14.05
CA ARG A 670 2.54 -38.92 -13.70
C ARG A 670 1.06 -38.62 -13.55
N ILE A 671 0.27 -39.01 -14.56
CA ILE A 671 -1.18 -38.74 -14.62
C ILE A 671 -1.89 -39.25 -13.36
N ASP A 672 -1.60 -40.47 -12.91
CA ASP A 672 -2.30 -41.05 -11.76
C ASP A 672 -1.99 -40.29 -10.46
N ASP A 673 -0.79 -39.73 -10.29
CA ASP A 673 -0.44 -38.94 -9.11
C ASP A 673 -1.08 -37.55 -9.16
N ILE A 674 -1.21 -36.95 -10.34
CA ILE A 674 -1.96 -35.71 -10.57
C ILE A 674 -3.46 -35.92 -10.30
N CYS A 675 -4.03 -37.05 -10.72
CA CYS A 675 -5.42 -37.38 -10.40
C CYS A 675 -5.62 -37.57 -8.89
N LYS A 676 -4.73 -38.30 -8.20
CA LYS A 676 -4.76 -38.43 -6.73
C LYS A 676 -4.66 -37.07 -6.04
N LEU A 677 -3.83 -36.16 -6.54
CA LEU A 677 -3.71 -34.78 -6.03
C LEU A 677 -5.07 -34.08 -6.03
N VAL A 678 -5.79 -34.14 -7.16
CA VAL A 678 -7.11 -33.52 -7.30
C VAL A 678 -8.15 -34.21 -6.42
N ASP A 679 -8.21 -35.53 -6.44
CA ASP A 679 -9.21 -36.30 -5.69
C ASP A 679 -9.09 -36.10 -4.18
N LYS A 680 -7.86 -36.04 -3.68
CA LYS A 680 -7.58 -35.96 -2.25
C LYS A 680 -7.55 -34.52 -1.73
N PHE A 681 -6.98 -33.59 -2.49
CA PHE A 681 -6.69 -32.24 -2.01
C PHE A 681 -7.54 -31.14 -2.67
N TYR A 682 -8.10 -31.36 -3.86
CA TYR A 682 -8.92 -30.34 -4.52
C TYR A 682 -10.32 -30.84 -4.94
N PRO A 683 -11.04 -31.65 -4.12
CA PRO A 683 -12.26 -32.32 -4.57
C PRO A 683 -13.44 -31.38 -4.84
N GLN A 684 -13.43 -30.14 -4.35
CA GLN A 684 -14.48 -29.14 -4.59
C GLN A 684 -14.10 -28.08 -5.65
N ASP A 685 -12.83 -28.02 -6.06
CA ASP A 685 -12.41 -27.15 -7.17
C ASP A 685 -12.60 -27.80 -8.55
N PHE A 686 -12.91 -29.10 -8.54
CA PHE A 686 -13.21 -29.92 -9.71
C PHE A 686 -14.49 -30.72 -9.46
N THR A 687 -15.48 -30.56 -10.33
CA THR A 687 -16.66 -31.43 -10.36
C THR A 687 -16.28 -32.86 -10.74
N GLU A 688 -17.11 -33.84 -10.39
CA GLU A 688 -16.87 -35.25 -10.78
C GLU A 688 -16.70 -35.43 -12.29
N GLN A 689 -17.42 -34.64 -13.09
CA GLN A 689 -17.27 -34.63 -14.54
C GLN A 689 -15.93 -34.00 -14.98
N GLU A 690 -15.52 -32.90 -14.36
CA GLU A 690 -14.20 -32.30 -14.63
C GLU A 690 -13.05 -33.24 -14.23
N LYS A 691 -13.17 -34.02 -13.16
CA LYS A 691 -12.15 -35.02 -12.77
C LYS A 691 -11.96 -36.10 -13.84
N ILE A 692 -13.05 -36.58 -14.43
CA ILE A 692 -13.00 -37.53 -15.55
C ILE A 692 -12.34 -36.87 -16.76
N HIS A 693 -12.74 -35.65 -17.11
CA HIS A 693 -12.16 -34.92 -18.25
C HIS A 693 -10.68 -34.57 -18.05
N LEU A 694 -10.28 -34.21 -16.83
CA LEU A 694 -8.90 -33.89 -16.48
C LEU A 694 -7.96 -35.03 -16.87
N ARG A 695 -8.37 -36.28 -16.66
CA ARG A 695 -7.54 -37.43 -17.04
C ARG A 695 -7.26 -37.49 -18.54
N TYR A 696 -8.27 -37.22 -19.37
CA TYR A 696 -8.09 -37.16 -20.83
C TYR A 696 -7.29 -35.91 -21.24
N GLU A 697 -7.55 -34.78 -20.60
CA GLU A 697 -6.80 -33.54 -20.80
C GLU A 697 -5.31 -33.73 -20.53
N LEU A 698 -4.95 -34.41 -19.42
CA LEU A 698 -3.59 -34.76 -19.06
C LEU A 698 -2.91 -35.69 -20.09
N GLN A 699 -3.64 -36.64 -20.68
CA GLN A 699 -3.09 -37.51 -21.75
C GLN A 699 -2.76 -36.74 -23.03
N HIS A 700 -3.52 -35.70 -23.34
CA HIS A 700 -3.19 -34.79 -24.44
C HIS A 700 -2.03 -33.87 -24.07
N TYR A 701 -2.07 -33.30 -22.87
CA TYR A 701 -1.04 -32.43 -22.33
C TYR A 701 0.35 -33.09 -22.35
N GLU A 702 0.45 -34.34 -21.89
CA GLU A 702 1.69 -35.13 -21.83
C GLU A 702 2.36 -35.29 -23.20
N ARG A 703 1.59 -35.31 -24.28
CA ARG A 703 2.11 -35.46 -25.65
C ARG A 703 2.42 -34.14 -26.33
N ASP A 704 1.59 -33.12 -26.10
CA ASP A 704 1.68 -31.83 -26.78
C ASP A 704 2.73 -30.91 -26.16
N ILE A 705 2.71 -30.73 -24.84
CA ILE A 705 3.52 -29.70 -24.17
C ILE A 705 5.02 -29.97 -24.26
N PRO A 706 5.54 -31.20 -24.03
CA PRO A 706 6.97 -31.47 -24.19
C PRO A 706 7.48 -31.29 -25.62
N GLN A 707 6.60 -31.37 -26.62
CA GLN A 707 6.96 -31.15 -28.03
C GLN A 707 6.88 -29.67 -28.43
N HIS A 708 6.26 -28.82 -27.60
CA HIS A 708 6.05 -27.42 -27.91
C HIS A 708 7.37 -26.62 -27.80
N PRO A 709 7.80 -25.90 -28.87
CA PRO A 709 9.10 -25.24 -28.90
C PRO A 709 9.36 -24.27 -27.74
N GLU A 710 8.32 -23.54 -27.32
CA GLU A 710 8.40 -22.58 -26.22
C GLU A 710 8.25 -23.20 -24.83
N LEU A 711 7.73 -24.42 -24.67
CA LEU A 711 7.40 -25.00 -23.36
C LEU A 711 8.31 -26.18 -22.96
N ARG A 712 8.97 -26.82 -23.92
CA ARG A 712 9.81 -28.02 -23.69
C ARG A 712 10.91 -27.89 -22.64
N ASN A 713 11.46 -26.69 -22.42
CA ASN A 713 12.62 -26.44 -21.56
C ASN A 713 12.29 -25.51 -20.38
N MET A 714 11.09 -25.64 -19.81
CA MET A 714 10.69 -24.85 -18.65
C MET A 714 11.41 -25.32 -17.38
N LEU A 715 11.96 -24.38 -16.62
CA LEU A 715 12.74 -24.69 -15.41
C LEU A 715 11.90 -24.80 -14.13
N THR A 716 10.71 -24.19 -14.10
CA THR A 716 9.85 -24.16 -12.91
C THR A 716 8.38 -24.20 -13.31
N ILE A 717 7.52 -24.66 -12.39
CA ILE A 717 6.06 -24.64 -12.57
C ILE A 717 5.54 -23.21 -12.78
N SER A 718 6.16 -22.20 -12.13
CA SER A 718 5.75 -20.80 -12.33
C SER A 718 6.04 -20.32 -13.76
N LYS A 719 7.19 -20.69 -14.33
CA LYS A 719 7.52 -20.38 -15.74
C LYS A 719 6.63 -21.15 -16.71
N LEU A 720 6.29 -22.39 -16.37
CA LEU A 720 5.31 -23.18 -17.11
C LEU A 720 3.95 -22.48 -17.15
N CYS A 721 3.42 -22.00 -16.01
CA CYS A 721 2.14 -21.30 -15.95
C CYS A 721 2.13 -20.03 -16.83
N GLN A 722 3.19 -19.21 -16.75
CA GLN A 722 3.37 -18.04 -17.63
C GLN A 722 3.40 -18.45 -19.11
N GLY A 723 4.14 -19.52 -19.42
CA GLY A 723 4.24 -20.07 -20.76
C GLY A 723 2.89 -20.52 -21.30
N LEU A 724 2.10 -21.26 -20.52
CA LEU A 724 0.77 -21.74 -20.91
C LEU A 724 -0.17 -20.59 -21.27
N VAL A 725 -0.14 -19.49 -20.49
CA VAL A 725 -0.94 -18.30 -20.80
C VAL A 725 -0.46 -17.64 -22.08
N LYS A 726 0.86 -17.41 -22.21
CA LYS A 726 1.45 -16.75 -23.38
C LYS A 726 1.18 -17.49 -24.69
N THR A 727 1.24 -18.83 -24.67
CA THR A 727 1.01 -19.66 -25.87
C THR A 727 -0.46 -19.99 -26.10
N GLY A 728 -1.39 -19.49 -25.26
CA GLY A 728 -2.81 -19.82 -25.31
C GLY A 728 -3.15 -21.26 -24.92
N LYS A 729 -2.17 -22.04 -24.43
CA LYS A 729 -2.36 -23.43 -23.98
C LYS A 729 -3.16 -23.51 -22.69
N SER A 730 -3.23 -22.44 -21.90
CA SER A 730 -4.13 -22.35 -20.74
C SER A 730 -5.62 -22.42 -21.11
N VAL A 731 -5.98 -22.02 -22.33
CA VAL A 731 -7.36 -22.11 -22.85
C VAL A 731 -7.64 -23.52 -23.41
N ILE A 732 -6.63 -24.17 -23.95
CA ILE A 732 -6.72 -25.54 -24.49
C ILE A 732 -6.74 -26.58 -23.37
N TYR A 733 -5.98 -26.34 -22.30
CA TYR A 733 -5.88 -27.19 -21.12
C TYR A 733 -6.33 -26.43 -19.85
N PRO A 734 -7.62 -26.06 -19.75
CA PRO A 734 -8.12 -25.23 -18.66
C PRO A 734 -8.13 -25.93 -17.29
N LEU A 735 -8.26 -27.26 -17.24
CA LEU A 735 -8.25 -28.01 -15.98
C LEU A 735 -6.83 -28.18 -15.46
N VAL A 736 -5.87 -28.42 -16.36
CA VAL A 736 -4.44 -28.47 -16.01
C VAL A 736 -3.94 -27.10 -15.57
N ASP A 737 -4.28 -26.03 -16.28
CA ASP A 737 -3.93 -24.65 -15.88
C ASP A 737 -4.53 -24.28 -14.52
N ARG A 738 -5.80 -24.61 -14.28
CA ARG A 738 -6.45 -24.42 -12.97
C ARG A 738 -5.68 -25.14 -11.86
N LEU A 739 -5.31 -26.41 -12.07
CA LEU A 739 -4.56 -27.19 -11.08
C LEU A 739 -3.18 -26.58 -10.80
N ILE A 740 -2.44 -26.20 -11.84
CA ILE A 740 -1.13 -25.54 -11.71
C ILE A 740 -1.25 -24.26 -10.88
N ARG A 741 -2.27 -23.44 -11.14
CA ARG A 741 -2.54 -22.21 -10.37
C ARG A 741 -2.84 -22.51 -8.90
N LEU A 742 -3.62 -23.54 -8.60
CA LEU A 742 -3.91 -23.97 -7.23
C LEU A 742 -2.63 -24.39 -6.50
N VAL A 743 -1.79 -25.21 -7.12
CA VAL A 743 -0.51 -25.66 -6.54
C VAL A 743 0.42 -24.47 -6.28
N LEU A 744 0.53 -23.54 -7.22
CA LEU A 744 1.40 -22.36 -7.08
C LEU A 744 0.98 -21.41 -5.94
N THR A 745 -0.28 -21.43 -5.52
CA THR A 745 -0.75 -20.60 -4.39
C THR A 745 -0.16 -21.04 -3.06
N LEU A 746 0.29 -22.29 -2.94
CA LEU A 746 0.83 -22.84 -1.71
C LEU A 746 2.16 -22.14 -1.32
N PRO A 747 2.30 -21.70 -0.05
CA PRO A 747 3.50 -20.99 0.39
C PRO A 747 4.60 -21.98 0.80
N VAL A 748 5.86 -21.63 0.54
CA VAL A 748 7.03 -22.40 1.00
C VAL A 748 7.57 -21.83 2.31
N SER A 749 7.58 -20.49 2.43
CA SER A 749 8.09 -19.78 3.59
C SER A 749 7.23 -18.55 3.92
N THR A 750 7.43 -18.03 5.12
CA THR A 750 6.86 -16.77 5.61
C THR A 750 7.85 -15.60 5.42
N ALA A 751 8.84 -15.72 4.53
CA ALA A 751 9.90 -14.70 4.39
C ALA A 751 9.37 -13.30 4.04
N THR A 752 8.22 -13.21 3.39
CA THR A 752 7.58 -11.93 3.03
C THR A 752 7.01 -11.20 4.25
N THR A 753 6.50 -11.91 5.26
CA THR A 753 6.11 -11.27 6.53
C THR A 753 7.34 -10.79 7.30
N GLU A 754 8.44 -11.55 7.29
CA GLU A 754 9.71 -11.11 7.90
C GLU A 754 10.28 -9.83 7.26
N ARG A 755 10.17 -9.71 5.94
CA ARG A 755 10.53 -8.47 5.22
C ARG A 755 9.61 -7.31 5.59
N ALA A 756 8.31 -7.56 5.73
CA ALA A 756 7.37 -6.54 6.19
C ALA A 756 7.70 -6.05 7.62
N PHE A 757 8.08 -6.95 8.53
CA PHE A 757 8.54 -6.56 9.87
C PHE A 757 9.87 -5.82 9.86
N SER A 758 10.75 -6.13 8.92
CA SER A 758 11.99 -5.37 8.71
C SER A 758 11.68 -3.94 8.25
N ALA A 759 10.74 -3.77 7.31
CA ALA A 759 10.25 -2.45 6.91
C ALA A 759 9.56 -1.72 8.09
N MET A 760 8.80 -2.43 8.93
CA MET A 760 8.20 -1.88 10.14
C MET A 760 9.25 -1.30 11.09
N LYS A 761 10.41 -1.96 11.27
CA LYS A 761 11.49 -1.42 12.12
C LYS A 761 12.10 -0.12 11.57
N ILE A 762 12.08 0.07 10.25
CA ILE A 762 12.53 1.30 9.59
C ILE A 762 11.48 2.42 9.74
N VAL A 763 10.21 2.09 9.53
CA VAL A 763 9.09 3.04 9.62
C VAL A 763 8.81 3.45 11.07
N LYS A 764 8.71 2.49 11.98
CA LYS A 764 8.41 2.69 13.40
C LYS A 764 9.67 2.52 14.23
N THR A 765 10.41 3.62 14.37
CA THR A 765 11.63 3.68 15.18
C THR A 765 11.35 4.12 16.61
N ARG A 766 12.36 4.04 17.49
CA ARG A 766 12.30 4.58 18.86
C ARG A 766 11.82 6.04 18.92
N LEU A 767 12.19 6.87 17.95
CA LEU A 767 11.77 8.28 17.87
C LEU A 767 10.35 8.46 17.29
N ARG A 768 9.79 7.43 16.64
CA ARG A 768 8.47 7.41 15.99
C ARG A 768 7.50 6.42 16.65
N ASN A 769 7.73 6.06 17.90
CA ASN A 769 6.98 5.01 18.59
C ASN A 769 5.51 5.38 18.90
N LYS A 770 5.14 6.67 18.80
CA LYS A 770 3.77 7.19 19.02
C LYS A 770 2.88 7.18 17.76
N MET A 771 3.29 6.50 16.69
CA MET A 771 2.43 6.34 15.51
C MET A 771 1.16 5.56 15.86
N GLU A 772 0.01 6.07 15.40
CA GLU A 772 -1.28 5.38 15.48
C GLU A 772 -1.30 4.16 14.56
N ASP A 773 -2.12 3.15 14.91
CA ASP A 773 -2.12 1.85 14.23
C ASP A 773 -2.52 1.98 12.74
N GLU A 774 -3.55 2.77 12.41
CA GLU A 774 -3.97 3.01 11.03
C GLU A 774 -2.90 3.76 10.22
N PHE A 775 -2.25 4.77 10.83
CA PHE A 775 -1.18 5.51 10.16
C PHE A 775 0.04 4.62 9.89
N LEU A 776 0.38 3.71 10.81
CA LEU A 776 1.42 2.71 10.61
C LEU A 776 1.07 1.76 9.45
N ALA A 777 -0.16 1.23 9.45
CA ALA A 777 -0.63 0.31 8.42
C ALA A 777 -0.60 0.95 7.03
N ASP A 778 -1.18 2.15 6.89
CA ASP A 778 -1.23 2.86 5.61
C ASP A 778 0.17 3.27 5.12
N THR A 779 1.08 3.64 6.05
CA THR A 779 2.48 3.90 5.70
C THR A 779 3.17 2.64 5.17
N LEU A 780 2.96 1.49 5.83
CA LEU A 780 3.64 0.24 5.46
C LEU A 780 3.10 -0.34 4.15
N VAL A 781 1.80 -0.29 3.90
CA VAL A 781 1.21 -0.73 2.63
C VAL A 781 1.84 0.04 1.46
N VAL A 782 1.88 1.37 1.55
CA VAL A 782 2.45 2.21 0.49
C VAL A 782 3.97 2.08 0.40
N ASN A 783 4.67 1.85 1.52
CA ASN A 783 6.13 1.68 1.53
C ASN A 783 6.59 0.31 1.04
N ILE A 784 5.83 -0.76 1.27
CA ILE A 784 6.19 -2.10 0.81
C ILE A 784 5.76 -2.26 -0.66
N GLU A 785 4.54 -1.83 -1.01
CA GLU A 785 3.97 -1.97 -2.36
C GLU A 785 4.18 -0.69 -3.21
N LYS A 786 5.39 -0.13 -3.18
CA LYS A 786 5.74 1.10 -3.92
C LYS A 786 5.47 0.99 -5.41
N GLU A 787 5.79 -0.17 -6.00
CA GLU A 787 5.58 -0.44 -7.43
C GLU A 787 4.12 -0.29 -7.84
N ILE A 788 3.18 -0.61 -6.95
CA ILE A 788 1.75 -0.41 -7.18
C ILE A 788 1.39 1.05 -6.91
N ALA A 789 1.88 1.62 -5.81
CA ALA A 789 1.62 3.01 -5.42
C ALA A 789 2.07 4.03 -6.49
N GLU A 790 3.14 3.75 -7.22
CA GLU A 790 3.67 4.57 -8.32
C GLU A 790 2.73 4.66 -9.53
N LYS A 791 1.86 3.66 -9.74
CA LYS A 791 0.91 3.67 -10.86
C LYS A 791 -0.20 4.71 -10.69
N PHE A 792 -0.47 5.14 -9.45
CA PHE A 792 -1.51 6.13 -9.18
C PHE A 792 -0.99 7.55 -9.39
N THR A 793 -1.59 8.25 -10.36
CA THR A 793 -1.24 9.64 -10.65
C THR A 793 -1.71 10.56 -9.52
N THR A 794 -1.01 11.69 -9.36
CA THR A 794 -1.43 12.70 -8.38
C THR A 794 -2.82 13.26 -8.70
N GLU A 795 -3.24 13.28 -9.98
CA GLU A 795 -4.57 13.74 -10.36
C GLU A 795 -5.68 12.79 -9.89
N SER A 796 -5.48 11.46 -9.98
CA SER A 796 -6.43 10.48 -9.43
C SER A 796 -6.60 10.66 -7.91
N ILE A 797 -5.51 10.90 -7.19
CA ILE A 797 -5.57 11.13 -5.73
C ILE A 797 -6.30 12.44 -5.40
N ILE A 798 -6.16 13.48 -6.23
CA ILE A 798 -6.89 14.74 -6.06
C ILE A 798 -8.41 14.51 -6.20
N GLU A 799 -8.82 13.69 -7.16
CA GLU A 799 -10.24 13.35 -7.38
C GLU A 799 -10.82 12.53 -6.23
N ASP A 800 -10.10 11.49 -5.79
CA ASP A 800 -10.46 10.69 -4.63
C ASP A 800 -10.55 11.55 -3.37
N PHE A 801 -9.55 12.42 -3.18
CA PHE A 801 -9.54 13.38 -2.08
C PHE A 801 -10.77 14.29 -2.18
N TYR A 802 -11.10 14.85 -3.34
CA TYR A 802 -12.26 15.73 -3.47
C TYR A 802 -13.59 15.03 -3.15
N SER A 803 -13.76 13.78 -3.59
CA SER A 803 -15.01 13.02 -3.40
C SER A 803 -15.30 12.63 -1.95
N MET A 804 -14.28 12.54 -1.08
CA MET A 804 -14.44 12.07 0.30
C MET A 804 -15.28 12.98 1.21
N LYS A 805 -15.37 14.30 0.95
CA LYS A 805 -16.13 15.24 1.82
C LYS A 805 -16.73 16.41 1.05
N GLU A 806 -17.98 16.75 1.37
CA GLU A 806 -18.73 17.85 0.73
C GLU A 806 -18.16 19.26 0.99
N ARG A 807 -17.41 19.48 2.08
CA ARG A 807 -16.88 20.80 2.49
C ARG A 807 -15.40 20.97 2.15
N ARG A 808 -14.99 20.65 0.92
CA ARG A 808 -13.61 20.87 0.44
C ARG A 808 -13.56 22.14 -0.40
N ALA A 809 -12.40 22.81 -0.42
CA ALA A 809 -12.20 23.91 -1.36
C ALA A 809 -12.40 23.39 -2.79
N GLN A 810 -12.90 24.25 -3.68
CA GLN A 810 -13.22 23.83 -5.04
C GLN A 810 -11.96 23.36 -5.77
N LEU A 811 -12.02 22.14 -6.29
CA LEU A 811 -10.95 21.46 -7.03
C LEU A 811 -11.39 21.08 -8.46
N GLN A 812 -12.65 21.39 -8.82
CA GLN A 812 -13.31 21.12 -10.10
C GLN A 812 -13.93 22.39 -10.68
#